data_AF-A0A7R9YTV4-F1
#
_entry.id   AF-A0A7R9YTV4-F1
#
_cell.length_a   1.000
_cell.length_b   1.000
_cell.length_c   1.000
_cell.angle_alpha   90.00
_cell.angle_beta   90.00
_cell.angle_gamma   90.00
#
_symmetry.space_group_name_H-M   'P 1'
#
loop_
_entity.id
_entity.type
_entity.pdbx_description
1 polymer ?
#
loop_
_entity_poly.entity_id
_entity_poly.type
_entity_poly.pdbx_seq_one_letter_code
_entity_poly.pdbx_strand_id
1 'polypeptide(L)'
;MRKKIDARIRTLVENCVKLRQRGLFVVIGDKARDQVVNLHYMLSKASVKARPSVLWCYKKDLYMSSHRKKRMGQIKKLMQRGLLDPENEDPFSLFVASTSIRYAYYHETQNILGNTFGMCVLQDFEALTPNLLARTVETVEGGGLVVMLLSGLSSLTQLFTVTMDVHSRLRTESHQDVVGRFNERMVLSLASNPNCLLMDDELNVLPTSSLIKYIEPVPLNADGAPANDPSRASASELRDLCDSLADTQPAGSLLAKCKTLDQARSVVTFLDAASEKTLRSTVALTASRGRGKSAALGLAIAGALGLGYANIFVTAPSPENLKTLFEFVFKGLDALDYKEHIDYDLVESTNPAFGRAIVRVNVYRNHRQTVQYIQPQHHAKLAQAELLVIDEAAAIPLPTVRQLLGPYLVFLCSTVNGYEGTGRSLSLKLIQQLREQGAKLASSDAVGASGSAGRTFREVTLNEPIRYAPGDPVEKWLHELLCLDANAHVPRPPTKLPHPEECQLYYVERDTLFSYHKASERFLQSMVSLYVASHYKNTPNDLILMSDAPAHHLFVLLGPVDESANVLPDILAVVQVALEGAISRASARTSLAKGDLPQGDLVPWTISQQFQDADFPSLSGARVVRIAVHPELPRAGYGSRAVEQLKRYYQGDITRMDDASDDDEAGGSGGRGGGTAAEGKKRKGGRAEGDGDKGSTLRTETVTPRAGLPPLLVNLSDRPPERLHYLAVSYGLTQQLFNFWRRVGFEPLYLRQSASETTGENTVVMLRPLQHPEVADSEWLRPFVEDFKGR
;
A
#
# COMPACT_ATOMS: atom_id res chain seq x y z
N MET A 1 -0.65 35.95 25.88
CA MET A 1 0.76 36.31 25.65
C MET A 1 1.04 36.20 24.15
N ARG A 2 1.55 37.24 23.47
CA ARG A 2 1.92 37.15 22.04
C ARG A 2 3.33 36.59 21.93
N LYS A 3 3.47 35.31 21.59
CA LYS A 3 4.76 34.64 21.37
C LYS A 3 5.19 34.81 19.92
N LYS A 4 6.46 35.12 19.67
CA LYS A 4 7.01 35.12 18.31
C LYS A 4 7.13 33.68 17.84
N ILE A 5 6.43 33.35 16.76
CA ILE A 5 6.48 32.02 16.13
C ILE A 5 7.87 31.82 15.50
N ASP A 6 8.37 30.60 15.55
CA ASP A 6 9.62 30.22 14.90
C ASP A 6 9.55 30.49 13.38
N ALA A 7 10.56 31.19 12.86
CA ALA A 7 10.60 31.57 11.45
C ALA A 7 10.63 30.34 10.52
N ARG A 8 11.17 29.21 10.99
CA ARG A 8 11.29 27.97 10.21
C ARG A 8 9.96 27.45 9.69
N ILE A 9 8.90 27.54 10.49
CA ILE A 9 7.55 27.09 10.11
C ILE A 9 7.08 27.88 8.87
N ARG A 10 7.21 29.21 8.93
CA ARG A 10 6.78 30.09 7.86
C ARG A 10 7.64 29.90 6.60
N THR A 11 8.96 29.84 6.76
CA THR A 11 9.89 29.61 5.64
C THR A 11 9.60 28.29 4.94
N LEU A 12 9.33 27.21 5.69
CA LEU A 12 8.99 25.91 5.11
C LEU A 12 7.68 25.97 4.31
N VAL A 13 6.61 26.59 4.85
CA VAL A 13 5.34 26.75 4.13
C VAL A 13 5.53 27.56 2.85
N GLU A 14 6.27 28.67 2.90
CA GLU A 14 6.56 29.50 1.72
C GLU A 14 7.39 28.73 0.68
N ASN A 15 8.37 27.94 1.11
CA ASN A 15 9.17 27.09 0.23
C ASN A 15 8.33 26.00 -0.44
N CYS A 16 7.47 25.30 0.31
CA CYS A 16 6.57 24.29 -0.23
C CYS A 16 5.66 24.87 -1.31
N VAL A 17 5.07 26.05 -1.08
CA VAL A 17 4.21 26.73 -2.06
C VAL A 17 4.99 27.14 -3.31
N LYS A 18 6.19 27.72 -3.14
CA LYS A 18 7.05 28.15 -4.26
C LYS A 18 7.51 26.99 -5.13
N LEU A 19 7.96 25.90 -4.51
CA LEU A 19 8.45 24.70 -5.19
C LEU A 19 7.33 23.74 -5.62
N ARG A 20 6.06 24.04 -5.29
CA ARG A 20 4.92 23.12 -5.46
C ARG A 20 5.16 21.73 -4.85
N GLN A 21 5.85 21.68 -3.72
CA GLN A 21 6.09 20.46 -2.93
C GLN A 21 5.13 20.41 -1.73
N ARG A 22 4.88 19.23 -1.17
CA ARG A 22 4.02 19.11 0.03
C ARG A 22 4.86 19.34 1.29
N GLY A 23 4.22 19.90 2.30
CA GLY A 23 4.76 20.01 3.65
C GLY A 23 4.08 19.04 4.62
N LEU A 24 4.83 18.42 5.52
CA LEU A 24 4.31 17.51 6.55
C LEU A 24 4.55 18.12 7.94
N PHE A 25 3.49 18.24 8.73
CA PHE A 25 3.52 18.84 10.06
C PHE A 25 2.94 17.87 11.08
N VAL A 26 3.66 17.63 12.16
CA VAL A 26 3.24 16.76 13.26
C VAL A 26 3.12 17.62 14.51
N VAL A 27 1.90 17.80 15.00
CA VAL A 27 1.59 18.67 16.14
C VAL A 27 1.27 17.81 17.36
N ILE A 28 2.07 17.98 18.41
CA ILE A 28 1.98 17.21 19.65
C ILE A 28 1.39 18.09 20.75
N GLY A 29 0.25 17.67 21.30
CA GLY A 29 -0.37 18.25 22.49
C GLY A 29 -1.88 18.43 22.37
N ASP A 30 -2.52 18.73 23.49
CA ASP A 30 -3.99 18.70 23.60
C ASP A 30 -4.66 19.90 22.92
N LYS A 31 -3.92 21.00 22.70
CA LYS A 31 -4.38 22.19 21.96
C LYS A 31 -3.95 22.21 20.50
N ALA A 32 -3.53 21.07 19.94
CA ALA A 32 -3.08 20.97 18.55
C ALA A 32 -4.12 21.49 17.53
N ARG A 33 -5.42 21.42 17.85
CA ARG A 33 -6.52 21.91 17.01
C ARG A 33 -6.43 23.41 16.69
N ASP A 34 -6.03 24.23 17.65
CA ASP A 34 -5.97 25.69 17.49
C ASP A 34 -4.80 26.05 16.56
N GLN A 35 -3.77 25.19 16.55
CA GLN A 35 -2.61 25.32 15.68
C GLN A 35 -2.90 24.97 14.22
N VAL A 36 -3.86 24.09 13.95
CA VAL A 36 -4.34 23.82 12.58
C VAL A 36 -4.85 25.11 11.92
N VAL A 37 -5.55 25.96 12.68
CA VAL A 37 -6.07 27.25 12.20
C VAL A 37 -4.92 28.19 11.82
N ASN A 38 -3.90 28.26 12.68
CA ASN A 38 -2.72 29.09 12.44
C ASN A 38 -1.94 28.63 11.19
N LEU A 39 -1.77 27.31 11.01
CA LEU A 39 -1.12 26.73 9.83
C LEU A 39 -1.93 27.01 8.55
N HIS A 40 -3.26 26.87 8.60
CA HIS A 40 -4.13 27.20 7.45
C HIS A 40 -4.08 28.68 7.09
N TYR A 41 -4.02 29.56 8.08
CA TYR A 41 -3.85 31.00 7.87
C TYR A 41 -2.50 31.32 7.21
N MET A 42 -1.41 30.70 7.66
CA MET A 42 -0.09 30.85 7.03
C MET A 42 -0.09 30.36 5.58
N LEU A 43 -0.69 29.20 5.32
CA LEU A 43 -0.83 28.65 3.98
C LEU A 43 -1.65 29.57 3.07
N SER A 44 -2.77 30.07 3.57
CA SER A 44 -3.65 31.00 2.83
C SER A 44 -2.96 32.32 2.51
N LYS A 45 -2.02 32.76 3.35
CA LYS A 45 -1.22 33.97 3.10
C LYS A 45 -0.08 33.74 2.11
N ALA A 46 0.52 32.54 2.13
CA ALA A 46 1.61 32.18 1.22
C ALA A 46 1.10 31.82 -0.19
N SER A 47 -0.11 31.26 -0.30
CA SER A 47 -0.74 30.93 -1.57
C SER A 47 -1.34 32.18 -2.24
N VAL A 48 -1.04 32.37 -3.53
CA VAL A 48 -1.62 33.44 -4.35
C VAL A 48 -3.03 33.05 -4.87
N LYS A 49 -3.43 31.78 -4.72
CA LYS A 49 -4.72 31.23 -5.20
C LYS A 49 -5.86 31.43 -4.18
N ALA A 50 -7.07 31.06 -4.60
CA ALA A 50 -8.23 30.93 -3.72
C ALA A 50 -7.90 30.10 -2.45
N ARG A 51 -8.60 30.40 -1.35
CA ARG A 51 -8.38 29.73 -0.05
C ARG A 51 -8.37 28.20 -0.22
N PRO A 52 -7.35 27.50 0.29
CA PRO A 52 -7.20 26.08 0.10
C PRO A 52 -8.32 25.30 0.80
N SER A 53 -8.85 24.29 0.11
CA SER A 53 -9.82 23.35 0.68
C SER A 53 -9.14 22.40 1.68
N VAL A 54 -9.91 21.98 2.69
CA VAL A 54 -9.40 21.17 3.80
C VAL A 54 -10.10 19.82 3.81
N LEU A 55 -9.33 18.73 3.90
CA LEU A 55 -9.80 17.39 4.21
C LEU A 55 -9.58 17.13 5.70
N TRP A 56 -10.63 16.76 6.42
CA TRP A 56 -10.56 16.41 7.84
C TRP A 56 -10.95 14.96 8.04
N CYS A 57 -9.97 14.12 8.40
CA CYS A 57 -10.14 12.69 8.62
C CYS A 57 -10.17 12.36 10.12
N TYR A 58 -11.16 11.58 10.53
CA TYR A 58 -11.38 11.22 11.94
C TYR A 58 -12.03 9.83 12.07
N LYS A 59 -11.96 9.25 13.27
CA LYS A 59 -12.47 7.91 13.58
C LYS A 59 -13.92 7.90 14.03
N LYS A 60 -14.24 8.58 15.13
CA LYS A 60 -15.59 8.59 15.75
C LYS A 60 -16.00 9.98 16.22
N ASP A 61 -15.13 10.66 16.97
CA ASP A 61 -15.49 11.91 17.63
C ASP A 61 -14.91 13.12 16.90
N LEU A 62 -15.81 13.93 16.33
CA LEU A 62 -15.51 15.29 15.91
C LEU A 62 -15.72 16.23 17.09
N TYR A 63 -14.72 17.09 17.36
CA TYR A 63 -14.82 18.14 18.38
C TYR A 63 -16.02 19.08 18.15
N MET A 64 -16.40 19.32 16.90
CA MET A 64 -17.62 20.07 16.51
C MET A 64 -18.36 19.31 15.42
N SER A 65 -19.69 19.26 15.51
CA SER A 65 -20.47 18.55 14.50
C SER A 65 -20.25 19.11 13.09
N SER A 66 -20.03 18.23 12.12
CA SER A 66 -19.95 18.57 10.69
C SER A 66 -21.23 19.22 10.16
N HIS A 67 -22.39 18.97 10.79
CA HIS A 67 -23.66 19.58 10.43
C HIS A 67 -23.82 20.98 11.01
N ARG A 68 -23.89 21.98 10.12
CA ARG A 68 -24.07 23.41 10.47
C ARG A 68 -25.20 23.67 11.49
N LYS A 69 -26.34 22.98 11.38
CA LYS A 69 -27.48 23.11 12.33
C LYS A 69 -27.16 22.51 13.71
N LYS A 70 -26.59 21.30 13.77
CA LYS A 70 -26.19 20.66 15.04
C LYS A 70 -25.08 21.47 15.73
N ARG A 71 -24.13 22.00 14.96
CA ARG A 71 -23.07 22.89 15.41
C ARG A 71 -23.61 24.18 16.05
N MET A 72 -24.53 24.87 15.38
CA MET A 72 -25.20 26.04 15.98
C MET A 72 -25.96 25.68 17.26
N GLY A 73 -26.56 24.49 17.34
CA GLY A 73 -27.16 23.98 18.56
C GLY A 73 -26.15 23.72 19.70
N GLN A 74 -24.98 23.17 19.38
CA GLN A 74 -23.87 22.98 20.34
C GLN A 74 -23.33 24.32 20.86
N ILE A 75 -23.08 25.28 19.96
CA ILE A 75 -22.61 26.63 20.32
C ILE A 75 -23.65 27.33 21.21
N LYS A 76 -24.94 27.30 20.85
CA LYS A 76 -26.01 27.86 21.68
C LYS A 76 -26.09 27.20 23.07
N LYS A 77 -25.90 25.88 23.16
CA LYS A 77 -25.85 25.17 24.46
C LYS A 77 -24.65 25.59 25.30
N LEU A 78 -23.49 25.83 24.68
CA LEU A 78 -22.28 26.29 25.37
C LEU A 78 -22.43 27.74 25.85
N MET A 79 -23.05 28.61 25.05
CA MET A 79 -23.41 29.98 25.45
C MET A 79 -24.43 29.98 26.61
N GLN A 80 -25.45 29.12 26.55
CA GLN A 80 -26.44 28.98 27.63
C GLN A 80 -25.84 28.46 28.94
N ARG A 81 -24.73 27.71 28.87
CA ARG A 81 -23.97 27.25 30.04
C ARG A 81 -22.95 28.27 30.56
N GLY A 82 -22.83 29.44 29.92
CA GLY A 82 -21.88 30.48 30.31
C GLY A 82 -20.41 30.14 30.06
N LEU A 83 -20.13 29.12 29.24
CA LEU A 83 -18.77 28.64 28.93
C LEU A 83 -18.16 29.32 27.69
N LEU A 84 -18.91 30.18 27.00
CA LEU A 84 -18.52 30.81 25.75
C LEU A 84 -18.94 32.28 25.74
N ASP A 85 -17.96 33.17 25.56
CA ASP A 85 -18.15 34.62 25.56
C ASP A 85 -18.74 35.06 24.21
N PRO A 86 -19.85 35.84 24.16
CA PRO A 86 -20.50 36.21 22.91
C PRO A 86 -19.68 37.18 22.04
N GLU A 87 -18.71 37.90 22.62
CA GLU A 87 -17.85 38.85 21.88
C GLU A 87 -16.56 38.24 21.34
N ASN A 88 -16.13 37.08 21.87
CA ASN A 88 -14.85 36.47 21.53
C ASN A 88 -15.09 35.09 20.90
N GLU A 89 -15.39 35.08 19.60
CA GLU A 89 -15.54 33.83 18.85
C GLU A 89 -14.20 33.08 18.81
N ASP A 90 -14.25 31.79 19.18
CA ASP A 90 -13.11 30.88 19.08
C ASP A 90 -12.57 30.84 17.63
N PRO A 91 -11.26 31.10 17.39
CA PRO A 91 -10.66 31.06 16.06
C PRO A 91 -10.95 29.76 15.29
N PHE A 92 -11.05 28.64 16.01
CA PHE A 92 -11.42 27.36 15.40
C PHE A 92 -12.86 27.37 14.88
N SER A 93 -13.81 27.93 15.63
CA SER A 93 -15.21 28.05 15.19
C SER A 93 -15.33 28.90 13.92
N LEU A 94 -14.56 30.00 13.83
CA LEU A 94 -14.50 30.86 12.63
C LEU A 94 -13.85 30.14 11.44
N PHE A 95 -12.80 29.36 11.68
CA PHE A 95 -12.17 28.52 10.66
C PHE A 95 -13.16 27.52 10.07
N VAL A 96 -13.89 26.77 10.91
CA VAL A 96 -14.87 25.77 10.46
C VAL A 96 -16.10 26.42 9.80
N ALA A 97 -16.41 27.67 10.10
CA ALA A 97 -17.51 28.40 9.46
C ALA A 97 -17.13 28.99 8.09
N SER A 98 -15.89 29.46 7.94
CA SER A 98 -15.43 30.22 6.78
C SER A 98 -14.69 29.39 5.72
N THR A 99 -14.20 28.20 6.06
CA THR A 99 -13.44 27.34 5.15
C THR A 99 -14.27 26.18 4.61
N SER A 100 -13.96 25.76 3.38
CA SER A 100 -14.56 24.58 2.77
C SER A 100 -13.87 23.32 3.30
N ILE A 101 -14.44 22.73 4.34
CA ILE A 101 -13.94 21.49 4.95
C ILE A 101 -14.77 20.30 4.49
N ARG A 102 -14.10 19.29 3.93
CA ARG A 102 -14.69 17.97 3.70
C ARG A 102 -14.34 17.05 4.85
N TYR A 103 -15.36 16.58 5.54
CA TYR A 103 -15.22 15.57 6.59
C TYR A 103 -15.29 14.17 5.99
N ALA A 104 -14.37 13.30 6.39
CA ALA A 104 -14.38 11.90 5.99
C ALA A 104 -14.04 11.02 7.20
N TYR A 105 -14.79 9.93 7.38
CA TYR A 105 -14.37 8.90 8.32
C TYR A 105 -13.19 8.11 7.73
N TYR A 106 -12.32 7.57 8.59
CA TYR A 106 -11.22 6.72 8.12
C TYR A 106 -11.69 5.53 7.27
N HIS A 107 -12.82 4.90 7.60
CA HIS A 107 -13.36 3.79 6.81
C HIS A 107 -13.94 4.23 5.45
N GLU A 108 -14.28 5.50 5.28
CA GLU A 108 -14.86 6.08 4.04
C GLU A 108 -13.82 6.78 3.16
N THR A 109 -12.52 6.62 3.46
CA THR A 109 -11.42 7.24 2.67
C THR A 109 -11.35 6.78 1.21
N GLN A 110 -12.18 5.84 0.78
CA GLN A 110 -12.33 5.48 -0.64
C GLN A 110 -13.14 6.55 -1.41
N ASN A 111 -14.03 7.27 -0.74
CA ASN A 111 -14.91 8.26 -1.38
C ASN A 111 -14.19 9.58 -1.70
N ILE A 112 -13.02 9.81 -1.10
CA ILE A 112 -12.20 11.00 -1.35
C ILE A 112 -11.27 10.82 -2.54
N LEU A 113 -11.14 9.60 -3.07
CA LEU A 113 -10.35 9.31 -4.26
C LEU A 113 -10.83 10.14 -5.45
N GLY A 114 -9.89 10.58 -6.29
CA GLY A 114 -10.16 11.50 -7.40
C GLY A 114 -10.22 12.98 -7.01
N ASN A 115 -10.52 13.32 -5.74
CA ASN A 115 -10.54 14.72 -5.27
C ASN A 115 -9.14 15.20 -4.87
N THR A 116 -8.94 16.51 -4.88
CA THR A 116 -7.68 17.16 -4.51
C THR A 116 -7.93 18.23 -3.45
N PHE A 117 -7.08 18.29 -2.43
CA PHE A 117 -7.21 19.23 -1.31
C PHE A 117 -5.91 20.03 -1.10
N GLY A 118 -6.04 21.25 -0.58
CA GLY A 118 -4.87 22.08 -0.23
C GLY A 118 -4.32 21.78 1.17
N MET A 119 -5.13 21.22 2.06
CA MET A 119 -4.72 20.80 3.40
C MET A 119 -5.40 19.51 3.81
N CYS A 120 -4.67 18.58 4.44
CA CYS A 120 -5.21 17.36 5.02
C CYS A 120 -4.89 17.31 6.51
N VAL A 121 -5.91 17.09 7.34
CA VAL A 121 -5.79 16.95 8.80
C VAL A 121 -6.15 15.53 9.19
N LEU A 122 -5.19 14.86 9.83
CA LEU A 122 -5.32 13.51 10.37
C LEU A 122 -5.41 13.62 11.89
N GLN A 123 -6.61 13.38 12.43
CA GLN A 123 -6.91 13.64 13.84
C GLN A 123 -6.41 12.53 14.78
N ASP A 124 -6.67 11.27 14.46
CA ASP A 124 -6.45 10.14 15.38
C ASP A 124 -5.31 9.25 14.89
N PHE A 125 -4.10 9.42 15.45
CA PHE A 125 -2.92 8.65 15.06
C PHE A 125 -3.07 7.13 15.30
N GLU A 126 -3.77 6.74 16.37
CA GLU A 126 -4.03 5.33 16.72
C GLU A 126 -4.77 4.55 15.61
N ALA A 127 -5.52 5.25 14.75
CA ALA A 127 -6.31 4.67 13.68
C ALA A 127 -5.59 4.72 12.32
N LEU A 128 -4.41 5.36 12.24
CA LEU A 128 -3.71 5.59 10.98
C LEU A 128 -3.04 4.31 10.47
N THR A 129 -3.73 3.58 9.61
CA THR A 129 -3.12 2.48 8.87
C THR A 129 -2.29 2.98 7.67
N PRO A 130 -1.26 2.25 7.23
CA PRO A 130 -0.45 2.53 6.04
C PRO A 130 -1.28 2.89 4.81
N ASN A 131 -2.36 2.13 4.57
CA ASN A 131 -3.25 2.37 3.44
C ASN A 131 -4.02 3.70 3.57
N LEU A 132 -4.46 4.06 4.78
CA LEU A 132 -5.12 5.34 5.03
C LEU A 132 -4.16 6.51 4.86
N LEU A 133 -2.92 6.34 5.35
CA LEU A 133 -1.87 7.32 5.18
C LEU A 133 -1.60 7.57 3.69
N ALA A 134 -1.44 6.50 2.90
CA ALA A 134 -1.22 6.62 1.47
C ALA A 134 -2.39 7.31 0.74
N ARG A 135 -3.63 6.92 1.04
CA ARG A 135 -4.86 7.51 0.48
C ARG A 135 -4.95 9.01 0.73
N THR A 136 -4.71 9.42 1.97
CA THR A 136 -4.91 10.80 2.39
C THR A 136 -3.78 11.72 1.91
N VAL A 137 -2.52 11.29 2.04
CA VAL A 137 -1.35 12.08 1.63
C VAL A 137 -1.33 12.32 0.11
N GLU A 138 -1.71 11.34 -0.70
CA GLU A 138 -1.80 11.50 -2.16
C GLU A 138 -2.90 12.47 -2.62
N THR A 139 -3.90 12.74 -1.78
CA THR A 139 -4.98 13.68 -2.15
C THR A 139 -4.56 15.15 -2.04
N VAL A 140 -3.42 15.44 -1.44
CA VAL A 140 -2.92 16.80 -1.24
C VAL A 140 -2.17 17.31 -2.46
N GLU A 141 -2.45 18.55 -2.89
CA GLU A 141 -1.71 19.20 -3.99
C GLU A 141 -0.36 19.76 -3.54
N GLY A 142 0.51 20.04 -4.53
CA GLY A 142 1.78 20.70 -4.34
C GLY A 142 1.60 22.11 -3.78
N GLY A 143 2.39 22.45 -2.76
CA GLY A 143 2.20 23.64 -1.94
C GLY A 143 1.21 23.44 -0.79
N GLY A 144 0.53 22.30 -0.71
CA GLY A 144 -0.38 21.96 0.37
C GLY A 144 0.32 21.39 1.61
N LEU A 145 -0.45 21.25 2.69
CA LEU A 145 0.04 20.76 3.99
C LEU A 145 -0.69 19.49 4.45
N VAL A 146 0.06 18.51 4.92
CA VAL A 146 -0.44 17.37 5.67
C VAL A 146 -0.16 17.62 7.15
N VAL A 147 -1.18 17.57 7.99
CA VAL A 147 -1.07 17.79 9.44
C VAL A 147 -1.53 16.54 10.19
N MET A 148 -0.64 15.97 11.00
CA MET A 148 -0.94 14.88 11.92
C MET A 148 -1.06 15.43 13.34
N LEU A 149 -2.17 15.10 14.01
CA LEU A 149 -2.41 15.50 15.38
C LEU A 149 -2.09 14.34 16.33
N LEU A 150 -1.34 14.64 17.38
CA LEU A 150 -0.97 13.70 18.43
C LEU A 150 -1.37 14.29 19.78
N SER A 151 -2.44 13.78 20.39
CA SER A 151 -2.92 14.20 21.71
C SER A 151 -2.32 13.36 22.84
N GLY A 152 -2.12 13.97 24.02
CA GLY A 152 -1.87 13.22 25.26
C GLY A 152 -0.47 12.58 25.43
N LEU A 153 0.57 13.06 24.75
CA LEU A 153 1.93 12.52 24.88
C LEU A 153 2.79 13.39 25.80
N SER A 154 3.45 12.74 26.76
CA SER A 154 4.43 13.38 27.65
C SER A 154 5.88 13.25 27.16
N SER A 155 6.16 12.26 26.30
CA SER A 155 7.47 12.04 25.65
C SER A 155 7.29 11.42 24.26
N LEU A 156 8.26 11.64 23.37
CA LEU A 156 8.26 11.06 22.01
C LEU A 156 8.45 9.54 22.04
N THR A 157 9.18 8.98 23.02
CA THR A 157 9.32 7.52 23.17
C THR A 157 7.99 6.81 23.43
N GLN A 158 7.00 7.49 24.03
CA GLN A 158 5.66 6.93 24.21
C GLN A 158 4.95 6.64 22.88
N LEU A 159 5.33 7.32 21.78
CA LEU A 159 4.81 7.06 20.44
C LEU A 159 5.11 5.64 19.95
N PHE A 160 6.25 5.09 20.37
CA PHE A 160 6.65 3.72 19.97
C PHE A 160 5.74 2.66 20.58
N THR A 161 5.16 2.96 21.75
CA THR A 161 4.31 2.04 22.51
C THR A 161 2.81 2.27 22.28
N VAL A 162 2.42 3.25 21.45
CA VAL A 162 0.99 3.50 21.16
C VAL A 162 0.38 2.27 20.48
N THR A 163 -0.62 1.69 21.13
CA THR A 163 -1.41 0.60 20.55
C THR A 163 -2.35 1.14 19.48
N MET A 164 -2.23 0.62 18.26
CA MET A 164 -3.10 0.97 17.14
C MET A 164 -4.39 0.15 17.19
N ASP A 165 -5.46 0.63 16.57
CA ASP A 165 -6.71 -0.13 16.43
C ASP A 165 -6.52 -1.46 15.73
N VAL A 166 -5.59 -1.52 14.75
CA VAL A 166 -5.28 -2.75 14.02
C VAL A 166 -4.72 -3.81 14.95
N HIS A 167 -4.03 -3.43 16.02
CA HIS A 167 -3.46 -4.37 16.99
C HIS A 167 -4.53 -5.24 17.64
N SER A 168 -5.75 -4.74 17.82
CA SER A 168 -6.88 -5.55 18.32
C SER A 168 -7.21 -6.74 17.40
N ARG A 169 -6.98 -6.61 16.09
CA ARG A 169 -7.22 -7.66 15.08
C ARG A 169 -6.05 -8.62 14.92
N LEU A 170 -4.86 -8.24 15.39
CA LEU A 170 -3.63 -9.03 15.30
C LEU A 170 -3.41 -9.94 16.51
N ARG A 171 -4.20 -9.75 17.58
CA ARG A 171 -4.14 -10.56 18.79
C ARG A 171 -4.89 -11.87 18.56
N THR A 172 -4.21 -12.98 18.79
CA THR A 172 -4.83 -14.31 18.90
C THR A 172 -4.99 -14.68 20.37
N GLU A 173 -5.74 -15.74 20.67
CA GLU A 173 -5.87 -16.24 22.05
C GLU A 173 -4.49 -16.64 22.62
N SER A 174 -3.62 -17.20 21.77
CA SER A 174 -2.25 -17.62 22.08
C SER A 174 -1.24 -16.48 22.15
N HIS A 175 -1.45 -15.37 21.43
CA HIS A 175 -0.50 -14.26 21.36
C HIS A 175 -1.19 -12.89 21.51
N GLN A 176 -1.13 -12.33 22.73
CA GLN A 176 -1.78 -11.06 23.07
C GLN A 176 -0.84 -9.83 23.03
N ASP A 177 0.47 -10.05 23.21
CA ASP A 177 1.46 -8.99 23.30
C ASP A 177 1.85 -8.49 21.91
N VAL A 178 1.34 -7.32 21.55
CA VAL A 178 1.63 -6.64 20.29
C VAL A 178 2.68 -5.55 20.52
N VAL A 179 3.75 -5.58 19.74
CA VAL A 179 4.83 -4.57 19.78
C VAL A 179 4.68 -3.64 18.58
N GLY A 180 4.61 -2.33 18.82
CA GLY A 180 4.43 -1.29 17.79
C GLY A 180 5.70 -0.98 16.97
N ARG A 181 6.24 -1.96 16.26
CA ARG A 181 7.47 -1.80 15.44
C ARG A 181 7.26 -0.86 14.27
N PHE A 182 6.08 -0.89 13.65
CA PHE A 182 5.76 0.02 12.54
C PHE A 182 5.78 1.48 12.99
N ASN A 183 5.25 1.77 14.18
CA ASN A 183 5.21 3.13 14.74
C ASN A 183 6.61 3.65 15.03
N GLU A 184 7.50 2.80 15.55
CA GLU A 184 8.92 3.14 15.74
C GLU A 184 9.60 3.50 14.41
N ARG A 185 9.45 2.65 13.38
CA ARG A 185 9.95 2.95 12.03
C ARG A 185 9.36 4.24 11.47
N MET A 186 8.06 4.46 11.64
CA MET A 186 7.39 5.66 11.14
C MET A 186 7.96 6.93 11.77
N VAL A 187 8.11 6.98 13.10
CA VAL A 187 8.65 8.15 13.80
C VAL A 187 10.11 8.41 13.41
N LEU A 188 10.94 7.36 13.30
CA LEU A 188 12.32 7.49 12.82
C LEU A 188 12.37 8.00 11.36
N SER A 189 11.44 7.56 10.51
CA SER A 189 11.33 8.04 9.13
C SER A 189 10.85 9.49 9.03
N LEU A 190 10.04 9.97 9.98
CA LEU A 190 9.60 11.37 10.01
C LEU A 190 10.79 12.30 10.30
N ALA A 191 11.78 11.83 11.06
CA ALA A 191 13.00 12.59 11.35
C ALA A 191 13.97 12.66 10.16
N SER A 192 13.92 11.72 9.21
CA SER A 192 14.77 11.75 8.01
C SER A 192 14.20 12.60 6.87
N ASN A 193 12.91 12.96 6.92
CA ASN A 193 12.25 13.74 5.88
C ASN A 193 12.58 15.26 6.00
N PRO A 194 13.13 15.90 4.96
CA PRO A 194 13.50 17.32 4.99
C PRO A 194 12.30 18.28 5.05
N ASN A 195 11.13 17.87 4.53
CA ASN A 195 9.91 18.70 4.54
C ASN A 195 8.95 18.33 5.69
N CYS A 196 9.45 17.65 6.72
CA CYS A 196 8.69 17.28 7.91
C CYS A 196 9.09 18.15 9.10
N LEU A 197 8.10 18.67 9.84
CA LEU A 197 8.32 19.46 11.04
C LEU A 197 7.52 18.91 12.22
N LEU A 198 8.22 18.54 13.29
CA LEU A 198 7.61 18.16 14.57
C LEU A 198 7.53 19.40 15.46
N MET A 199 6.35 19.66 16.01
CA MET A 199 6.10 20.82 16.86
C MET A 199 5.22 20.49 18.06
N ASP A 200 5.36 21.28 19.13
CA ASP A 200 4.44 21.27 20.26
C ASP A 200 3.17 22.10 19.99
N ASP A 201 2.23 22.06 20.92
CA ASP A 201 0.97 22.79 20.90
C ASP A 201 1.12 24.31 20.99
N GLU A 202 2.33 24.83 21.22
CA GLU A 202 2.68 26.24 21.20
C GLU A 202 3.46 26.66 19.93
N LEU A 203 3.52 25.79 18.91
CA LEU A 203 4.30 25.99 17.68
C LEU A 203 5.82 26.12 17.90
N ASN A 204 6.37 25.51 18.94
CA ASN A 204 7.81 25.36 19.08
C ASN A 204 8.27 24.13 18.31
N VAL A 205 9.29 24.31 17.48
CA VAL A 205 9.86 23.22 16.68
C VAL A 205 10.74 22.33 17.56
N LEU A 206 10.48 21.02 17.54
CA LEU A 206 11.27 20.04 18.27
C LEU A 206 12.57 19.70 17.49
N PRO A 207 13.73 19.60 18.16
CA PRO A 207 15.01 19.34 17.51
C PRO A 207 15.21 17.83 17.23
N THR A 208 14.31 17.21 16.48
CA THR A 208 14.38 15.76 16.19
C THR A 208 15.30 15.41 15.02
N SER A 209 15.57 16.36 14.11
CA SER A 209 16.42 16.16 12.94
C SER A 209 17.46 17.26 12.79
N SER A 210 18.64 16.90 12.28
CA SER A 210 19.68 17.85 11.88
C SER A 210 19.27 18.68 10.66
N LEU A 211 18.42 18.13 9.77
CA LEU A 211 17.95 18.79 8.55
C LEU A 211 17.06 20.01 8.84
N ILE A 212 16.30 19.95 9.93
CA ILE A 212 15.35 20.99 10.34
C ILE A 212 16.06 22.20 10.98
N LYS A 213 17.34 22.06 11.35
CA LYS A 213 18.10 23.15 11.98
C LYS A 213 18.42 24.29 11.01
N TYR A 214 18.48 24.02 9.71
CA TYR A 214 18.90 24.99 8.67
C TYR A 214 17.93 24.99 7.48
N ILE A 215 16.70 25.50 7.68
CA ILE A 215 15.76 25.72 6.58
C ILE A 215 15.96 27.13 6.04
N GLU A 216 16.58 27.23 4.87
CA GLU A 216 16.79 28.49 4.17
C GLU A 216 15.69 28.77 3.13
N PRO A 217 15.33 30.05 2.90
CA PRO A 217 14.37 30.41 1.87
C PRO A 217 14.93 30.12 0.47
N VAL A 218 14.11 29.53 -0.39
CA VAL A 218 14.51 29.19 -1.77
C VAL A 218 14.81 30.48 -2.57
N PRO A 219 15.96 30.57 -3.26
CA PRO A 219 16.28 31.70 -4.11
C PRO A 219 15.36 31.75 -5.33
N LEU A 220 14.87 32.95 -5.64
CA LEU A 220 13.99 33.23 -6.77
C LEU A 220 14.80 33.83 -7.92
N ASN A 221 14.47 33.44 -9.16
CA ASN A 221 14.94 34.09 -10.36
C ASN A 221 14.21 35.44 -10.56
N ALA A 222 14.70 36.26 -11.50
CA ALA A 222 14.11 37.57 -11.84
C ALA A 222 12.60 37.49 -12.23
N ASP A 223 12.15 36.33 -12.71
CA ASP A 223 10.74 36.04 -13.05
C ASP A 223 9.86 35.67 -11.84
N GLY A 224 10.39 35.62 -10.62
CA GLY A 224 9.67 35.16 -9.41
C GLY A 224 9.49 33.65 -9.30
N ALA A 225 10.03 32.87 -10.24
CA ALA A 225 10.06 31.41 -10.21
C ALA A 225 11.32 30.88 -9.48
N PRO A 226 11.26 29.72 -8.81
CA PRO A 226 12.42 29.13 -8.14
C PRO A 226 13.54 28.76 -9.15
N ALA A 227 14.79 28.99 -8.76
CA ALA A 227 15.95 28.88 -9.66
C ALA A 227 16.21 27.46 -10.21
N ASN A 228 15.84 26.42 -9.45
CA ASN A 228 16.08 25.01 -9.76
C ASN A 228 14.77 24.22 -9.99
N ASP A 229 13.79 24.79 -10.69
CA ASP A 229 12.54 24.07 -10.98
C ASP A 229 12.74 23.02 -12.10
N PRO A 230 12.74 21.70 -11.80
CA PRO A 230 12.85 20.66 -12.81
C PRO A 230 11.68 20.66 -13.80
N SER A 231 10.54 21.27 -13.45
CA SER A 231 9.36 21.30 -14.32
C SER A 231 9.43 22.36 -15.44
N ARG A 232 10.42 23.26 -15.42
CA ARG A 232 10.52 24.32 -16.45
C ARG A 232 10.96 23.75 -17.81
N ALA A 233 11.85 22.76 -17.81
CA ALA A 233 12.30 22.09 -19.03
C ALA A 233 11.14 21.31 -19.68
N SER A 234 10.43 20.48 -18.90
CA SER A 234 9.28 19.71 -19.38
C SER A 234 8.14 20.61 -19.86
N ALA A 235 7.91 21.76 -19.22
CA ALA A 235 6.91 22.72 -19.63
C ALA A 235 7.24 23.44 -20.95
N SER A 236 8.54 23.66 -21.25
CA SER A 236 8.96 24.21 -22.55
C SER A 236 8.72 23.20 -23.66
N GLU A 237 9.19 21.97 -23.48
CA GLU A 237 8.99 20.88 -24.45
C GLU A 237 7.51 20.59 -24.72
N LEU A 238 6.66 20.73 -23.69
CA LEU A 238 5.20 20.59 -23.86
C LEU A 238 4.64 21.65 -24.80
N ARG A 239 5.09 22.91 -24.68
CA ARG A 239 4.65 24.00 -25.56
C ARG A 239 5.10 23.74 -26.99
N ASP A 240 6.37 23.39 -27.17
CA ASP A 240 6.92 23.08 -28.48
C ASP A 240 6.14 21.94 -29.17
N LEU A 241 5.76 20.90 -28.42
CA LEU A 241 4.93 19.81 -28.92
C LEU A 241 3.50 20.27 -29.26
N CYS A 242 2.88 21.08 -28.42
CA CYS A 242 1.54 21.63 -28.68
C CYS A 242 1.53 22.51 -29.92
N ASP A 243 2.54 23.37 -30.09
CA ASP A 243 2.68 24.26 -31.24
C ASP A 243 2.91 23.46 -32.53
N SER A 244 3.66 22.36 -32.45
CA SER A 244 3.91 21.47 -33.61
C SER A 244 2.67 20.73 -34.12
N LEU A 245 1.68 20.49 -33.24
CA LEU A 245 0.46 19.72 -33.53
C LEU A 245 -0.81 20.57 -33.49
N ALA A 246 -0.68 21.90 -33.40
CA ALA A 246 -1.80 22.82 -33.28
C ALA A 246 -2.79 22.72 -34.46
N ASP A 247 -2.26 22.54 -35.68
CA ASP A 247 -3.05 22.47 -36.91
C ASP A 247 -3.69 21.09 -37.15
N THR A 248 -3.23 20.05 -36.45
CA THR A 248 -3.71 18.68 -36.62
C THR A 248 -4.93 18.42 -35.73
N GLN A 249 -6.14 18.57 -36.27
CA GLN A 249 -7.38 18.19 -35.57
C GLN A 249 -7.60 16.66 -35.64
N PRO A 250 -8.05 15.99 -34.56
CA PRO A 250 -8.48 16.50 -33.25
C PRO A 250 -7.33 16.64 -32.22
N ALA A 251 -6.07 16.39 -32.57
CA ALA A 251 -4.96 16.36 -31.62
C ALA A 251 -4.66 17.73 -31.00
N GLY A 252 -4.58 18.80 -31.79
CA GLY A 252 -4.16 20.13 -31.32
C GLY A 252 -5.04 20.70 -30.19
N SER A 253 -6.37 20.61 -30.35
CA SER A 253 -7.34 21.08 -29.35
C SER A 253 -7.31 20.27 -28.04
N LEU A 254 -7.07 18.96 -28.14
CA LEU A 254 -6.98 18.06 -26.99
C LEU A 254 -5.65 18.22 -26.24
N LEU A 255 -4.53 18.38 -26.96
CA LEU A 255 -3.20 18.54 -26.36
C LEU A 255 -3.10 19.84 -25.55
N ALA A 256 -3.80 20.91 -25.96
CA ALA A 256 -3.88 22.15 -25.19
C ALA A 256 -4.50 21.97 -23.78
N LYS A 257 -5.21 20.85 -23.51
CA LYS A 257 -5.75 20.53 -22.18
C LYS A 257 -4.80 19.68 -21.33
N CYS A 258 -3.73 19.14 -21.90
CA CYS A 258 -2.73 18.36 -21.16
C CYS A 258 -1.90 19.27 -20.25
N LYS A 259 -1.58 18.77 -19.05
CA LYS A 259 -0.76 19.52 -18.07
C LYS A 259 0.72 19.17 -18.12
N THR A 260 1.03 17.95 -18.53
CA THR A 260 2.39 17.40 -18.52
C THR A 260 2.75 16.88 -19.90
N LEU A 261 4.06 16.85 -20.18
CA LEU A 261 4.62 16.33 -21.42
C LEU A 261 4.26 14.85 -21.61
N ASP A 262 4.37 14.05 -20.55
CA ASP A 262 4.04 12.62 -20.55
C ASP A 262 2.57 12.39 -20.96
N GLN A 263 1.65 13.23 -20.47
CA GLN A 263 0.23 13.14 -20.85
C GLN A 263 0.03 13.48 -22.32
N ALA A 264 0.67 14.54 -22.82
CA ALA A 264 0.59 14.92 -24.22
C ALA A 264 1.10 13.79 -25.14
N ARG A 265 2.30 13.25 -24.87
CA ARG A 265 2.87 12.11 -25.61
C ARG A 265 1.97 10.87 -25.57
N SER A 266 1.33 10.61 -24.42
CA SER A 266 0.37 9.50 -24.28
C SER A 266 -0.86 9.69 -25.15
N VAL A 267 -1.46 10.88 -25.12
CA VAL A 267 -2.63 11.22 -25.94
C VAL A 267 -2.29 11.11 -27.43
N VAL A 268 -1.14 11.63 -27.87
CA VAL A 268 -0.66 11.47 -29.26
C VAL A 268 -0.59 9.98 -29.63
N THR A 269 0.04 9.16 -28.80
CA THR A 269 0.18 7.71 -29.06
C THR A 269 -1.17 6.99 -29.17
N PHE A 270 -2.14 7.37 -28.34
CA PHE A 270 -3.52 6.85 -28.43
C PHE A 270 -4.22 7.29 -29.72
N LEU A 271 -4.07 8.55 -30.11
CA LEU A 271 -4.68 9.08 -31.35
C LEU A 271 -4.04 8.47 -32.59
N ASP A 272 -2.74 8.26 -32.60
CA ASP A 272 -2.03 7.58 -33.69
C ASP A 272 -2.48 6.12 -33.84
N ALA A 273 -2.62 5.41 -32.72
CA ALA A 273 -3.16 4.04 -32.76
C ALA A 273 -4.62 4.00 -33.22
N ALA A 274 -5.42 5.02 -32.88
CA ALA A 274 -6.80 5.14 -33.33
C ALA A 274 -6.92 5.54 -34.80
N SER A 275 -5.99 6.36 -35.33
CA SER A 275 -5.99 6.82 -36.73
C SER A 275 -5.58 5.72 -37.70
N GLU A 276 -4.75 4.76 -37.27
CA GLU A 276 -4.36 3.57 -38.04
C GLU A 276 -5.54 2.66 -38.41
N LYS A 277 -6.68 2.77 -37.70
CA LYS A 277 -7.88 1.94 -37.89
C LYS A 277 -7.61 0.43 -37.89
N THR A 278 -6.50 0.00 -37.29
CA THR A 278 -6.18 -1.41 -37.12
C THR A 278 -6.94 -1.96 -35.91
N LEU A 279 -7.96 -2.78 -36.17
CA LEU A 279 -8.81 -3.38 -35.13
C LEU A 279 -8.08 -4.41 -34.24
N ARG A 280 -6.78 -4.64 -34.45
CA ARG A 280 -5.95 -5.56 -33.64
C ARG A 280 -4.72 -4.84 -33.09
N SER A 281 -4.93 -3.66 -32.54
CA SER A 281 -3.92 -2.91 -31.82
C SER A 281 -4.27 -2.81 -30.35
N THR A 282 -3.24 -2.74 -29.52
CA THR A 282 -3.39 -2.37 -28.11
C THR A 282 -2.34 -1.40 -27.66
N VAL A 283 -2.84 -0.38 -26.98
CA VAL A 283 -2.01 0.59 -26.30
C VAL A 283 -2.18 0.37 -24.81
N ALA A 284 -1.09 0.02 -24.13
CA ALA A 284 -1.05 -0.11 -22.69
C ALA A 284 -0.40 1.13 -22.06
N LEU A 285 -1.16 1.83 -21.22
CA LEU A 285 -0.70 2.95 -20.41
C LEU A 285 -0.46 2.48 -18.98
N THR A 286 0.80 2.53 -18.54
CA THR A 286 1.18 2.21 -17.18
C THR A 286 1.57 3.47 -16.43
N ALA A 287 1.04 3.65 -15.22
CA ALA A 287 1.46 4.79 -14.40
C ALA A 287 1.23 4.56 -12.92
N SER A 288 1.98 5.29 -12.11
CA SER A 288 1.70 5.46 -10.69
C SER A 288 0.35 6.15 -10.46
N ARG A 289 -0.15 6.09 -9.22
CA ARG A 289 -1.33 6.85 -8.84
C ARG A 289 -1.06 8.36 -8.87
N GLY A 290 -2.10 9.16 -9.13
CA GLY A 290 -1.97 10.62 -9.16
C GLY A 290 -1.22 11.21 -10.37
N ARG A 291 -0.90 10.41 -11.40
CA ARG A 291 -0.26 10.87 -12.67
C ARG A 291 -1.24 11.27 -13.78
N GLY A 292 -2.55 11.14 -13.51
CA GLY A 292 -3.62 11.57 -14.43
C GLY A 292 -3.97 10.59 -15.56
N LYS A 293 -3.87 9.27 -15.30
CA LYS A 293 -4.28 8.22 -16.24
C LYS A 293 -5.70 8.41 -16.78
N SER A 294 -6.69 8.51 -15.90
CA SER A 294 -8.10 8.66 -16.30
C SER A 294 -8.36 9.97 -17.07
N ALA A 295 -7.57 11.01 -16.82
CA ALA A 295 -7.63 12.26 -17.58
C ALA A 295 -7.11 12.09 -19.01
N ALA A 296 -5.92 11.49 -19.18
CA ALA A 296 -5.36 11.18 -20.49
C ALA A 296 -6.27 10.24 -21.30
N LEU A 297 -6.86 9.24 -20.62
CA LEU A 297 -7.77 8.28 -21.24
C LEU A 297 -9.10 8.91 -21.65
N GLY A 298 -9.65 9.82 -20.84
CA GLY A 298 -10.84 10.59 -21.19
C GLY A 298 -10.63 11.48 -22.42
N LEU A 299 -9.49 12.16 -22.50
CA LEU A 299 -9.11 12.95 -23.69
C LEU A 299 -8.93 12.05 -24.93
N ALA A 300 -8.32 10.87 -24.77
CA ALA A 300 -8.18 9.91 -25.86
C ALA A 300 -9.53 9.40 -26.39
N ILE A 301 -10.51 9.15 -25.50
CA ILE A 301 -11.88 8.78 -25.90
C ILE A 301 -12.55 9.92 -26.68
N ALA A 302 -12.42 11.17 -26.22
CA ALA A 302 -12.96 12.32 -26.94
C ALA A 302 -12.35 12.46 -28.35
N GLY A 303 -11.05 12.24 -28.48
CA GLY A 303 -10.39 12.21 -29.79
C GLY A 303 -10.82 11.03 -30.67
N ALA A 304 -11.05 9.85 -30.10
CA ALA A 304 -11.61 8.70 -30.83
C ALA A 304 -13.04 8.98 -31.35
N LEU A 305 -13.87 9.69 -30.57
CA LEU A 305 -15.17 10.19 -31.05
C LEU A 305 -14.99 11.15 -32.23
N GLY A 306 -14.02 12.08 -32.14
CA GLY A 306 -13.65 12.98 -33.24
C GLY A 306 -13.17 12.26 -34.50
N LEU A 307 -12.51 11.10 -34.36
CA LEU A 307 -12.05 10.25 -35.48
C LEU A 307 -13.17 9.37 -36.09
N GLY A 308 -14.38 9.39 -35.52
CA GLY A 308 -15.55 8.69 -36.07
C GLY A 308 -15.79 7.27 -35.55
N TYR A 309 -15.25 6.88 -34.39
CA TYR A 309 -15.59 5.60 -33.77
C TYR A 309 -17.04 5.61 -33.25
N ALA A 310 -17.84 4.60 -33.60
CA ALA A 310 -19.26 4.52 -33.28
C ALA A 310 -19.55 3.90 -31.92
N ASN A 311 -18.92 2.76 -31.61
CA ASN A 311 -19.20 1.99 -30.40
C ASN A 311 -17.96 1.89 -29.51
N ILE A 312 -17.88 2.78 -28.52
CA ILE A 312 -16.80 2.81 -27.53
C ILE A 312 -17.33 2.23 -26.22
N PHE A 313 -16.66 1.20 -25.72
CA PHE A 313 -16.99 0.61 -24.43
C PHE A 313 -15.93 0.93 -23.39
N VAL A 314 -16.35 1.29 -22.19
CA VAL A 314 -15.48 1.55 -21.05
C VAL A 314 -15.74 0.51 -19.97
N THR A 315 -14.69 -0.09 -19.41
CA THR A 315 -14.78 -1.05 -18.32
C THR A 315 -13.84 -0.66 -17.18
N ALA A 316 -14.33 -0.87 -15.96
CA ALA A 316 -13.65 -0.59 -14.70
C ALA A 316 -14.27 -1.49 -13.61
N PRO A 317 -13.54 -1.79 -12.53
CA PRO A 317 -14.06 -2.63 -11.43
C PRO A 317 -15.33 -2.04 -10.78
N SER A 318 -15.42 -0.72 -10.68
CA SER A 318 -16.61 0.00 -10.21
C SER A 318 -16.89 1.23 -11.08
N PRO A 319 -18.17 1.63 -11.25
CA PRO A 319 -18.52 2.80 -12.06
C PRO A 319 -18.13 4.13 -11.39
N GLU A 320 -17.98 4.18 -10.07
CA GLU A 320 -17.57 5.40 -9.34
C GLU A 320 -16.17 5.88 -9.75
N ASN A 321 -15.27 4.94 -10.07
CA ASN A 321 -13.91 5.24 -10.53
C ASN A 321 -13.90 6.00 -11.87
N LEU A 322 -14.97 5.91 -12.66
CA LEU A 322 -15.07 6.52 -13.99
C LEU A 322 -15.54 7.97 -13.97
N LYS A 323 -15.88 8.53 -12.81
CA LYS A 323 -16.35 9.92 -12.72
C LYS A 323 -15.33 10.90 -13.30
N THR A 324 -14.05 10.72 -12.98
CA THR A 324 -12.97 11.56 -13.49
C THR A 324 -12.74 11.31 -14.98
N LEU A 325 -12.83 10.07 -15.45
CA LEU A 325 -12.71 9.73 -16.86
C LEU A 325 -13.76 10.46 -17.69
N PHE A 326 -15.04 10.35 -17.33
CA PHE A 326 -16.13 11.02 -18.04
C PHE A 326 -16.04 12.56 -17.98
N GLU A 327 -15.61 13.13 -16.84
CA GLU A 327 -15.34 14.57 -16.75
C GLU A 327 -14.33 15.05 -17.80
N PHE A 328 -13.30 14.26 -18.08
CA PHE A 328 -12.31 14.58 -19.10
C PHE A 328 -12.76 14.23 -20.52
N VAL A 329 -13.68 13.28 -20.69
CA VAL A 329 -14.39 13.10 -21.99
C VAL A 329 -15.15 14.39 -22.32
N PHE A 330 -15.90 14.95 -21.37
CA PHE A 330 -16.66 16.20 -21.61
C PHE A 330 -15.74 17.38 -21.88
N LYS A 331 -14.67 17.56 -21.10
CA LYS A 331 -13.67 18.61 -21.38
C LYS A 331 -13.00 18.46 -22.75
N GLY A 332 -12.84 17.23 -23.23
CA GLY A 332 -12.34 16.95 -24.58
C GLY A 332 -13.37 17.26 -25.66
N LEU A 333 -14.63 16.89 -25.44
CA LEU A 333 -15.75 17.23 -26.33
C LEU A 333 -15.95 18.75 -26.44
N ASP A 334 -15.89 19.46 -25.31
CA ASP A 334 -15.96 20.93 -25.27
C ASP A 334 -14.79 21.56 -26.06
N ALA A 335 -13.59 20.97 -25.99
CA ALA A 335 -12.43 21.43 -26.77
C ALA A 335 -12.56 21.17 -28.28
N LEU A 336 -13.39 20.21 -28.67
CA LEU A 336 -13.76 19.90 -30.06
C LEU A 336 -15.05 20.62 -30.50
N ASP A 337 -15.53 21.59 -29.71
CA ASP A 337 -16.74 22.38 -29.93
C ASP A 337 -18.05 21.55 -30.01
N TYR A 338 -18.14 20.44 -29.27
CA TYR A 338 -19.39 19.71 -29.08
C TYR A 338 -20.21 20.34 -27.95
N LYS A 339 -21.52 20.49 -28.14
CA LYS A 339 -22.43 21.10 -27.16
C LYS A 339 -23.34 20.07 -26.51
N GLU A 340 -23.46 20.15 -25.19
CA GLU A 340 -24.40 19.32 -24.41
C GLU A 340 -25.86 19.60 -24.85
N HIS A 341 -26.69 18.56 -24.90
CA HIS A 341 -28.11 18.57 -25.34
C HIS A 341 -28.36 18.93 -26.81
N ILE A 342 -27.31 19.26 -27.57
CA ILE A 342 -27.38 19.48 -29.02
C ILE A 342 -26.67 18.33 -29.71
N ASP A 343 -25.38 18.16 -29.38
CA ASP A 343 -24.52 17.17 -30.01
C ASP A 343 -24.43 15.88 -29.21
N TYR A 344 -24.67 15.92 -27.90
CA TYR A 344 -24.62 14.74 -27.03
C TYR A 344 -25.58 14.79 -25.84
N ASP A 345 -26.01 13.61 -25.39
CA ASP A 345 -26.88 13.40 -24.22
C ASP A 345 -26.28 12.41 -23.23
N LEU A 346 -26.57 12.63 -21.94
CA LEU A 346 -26.08 11.85 -20.82
C LEU A 346 -27.16 10.94 -20.24
N VAL A 347 -26.80 9.70 -19.92
CA VAL A 347 -27.68 8.73 -19.24
C VAL A 347 -27.03 8.28 -17.94
N GLU A 348 -27.63 8.69 -16.83
CA GLU A 348 -27.24 8.28 -15.48
C GLU A 348 -27.80 6.90 -15.10
N SER A 349 -27.14 6.23 -14.17
CA SER A 349 -27.61 4.96 -13.62
C SER A 349 -28.84 5.15 -12.74
N THR A 350 -29.83 4.26 -12.92
CA THR A 350 -30.98 4.14 -12.01
C THR A 350 -30.69 3.28 -10.77
N ASN A 351 -29.56 2.57 -10.73
CA ASN A 351 -29.22 1.69 -9.62
C ASN A 351 -28.66 2.51 -8.43
N PRO A 352 -29.25 2.41 -7.22
CA PRO A 352 -28.73 3.07 -6.02
C PRO A 352 -27.27 2.71 -5.70
N ALA A 353 -26.86 1.47 -6.00
CA ALA A 353 -25.50 0.99 -5.74
C ALA A 353 -24.43 1.67 -6.62
N PHE A 354 -24.84 2.36 -7.69
CA PHE A 354 -23.94 3.06 -8.61
C PHE A 354 -23.99 4.58 -8.44
N GLY A 355 -24.66 5.10 -7.41
CA GLY A 355 -24.51 6.51 -7.00
C GLY A 355 -24.78 7.56 -8.08
N ARG A 356 -25.80 7.34 -8.94
CA ARG A 356 -26.09 8.18 -10.14
C ARG A 356 -24.89 8.34 -11.09
N ALA A 357 -23.99 7.37 -11.14
CA ALA A 357 -22.87 7.38 -12.07
C ALA A 357 -23.37 7.40 -13.53
N ILE A 358 -22.63 8.07 -14.40
CA ILE A 358 -22.90 8.12 -15.83
C ILE A 358 -22.61 6.75 -16.42
N VAL A 359 -23.61 6.15 -17.07
CA VAL A 359 -23.49 4.79 -17.65
C VAL A 359 -23.36 4.84 -19.16
N ARG A 360 -23.96 5.85 -19.81
CA ARG A 360 -23.92 5.98 -21.27
C ARG A 360 -23.93 7.44 -21.69
N VAL A 361 -23.14 7.75 -22.71
CA VAL A 361 -23.14 9.03 -23.44
C VAL A 361 -23.49 8.73 -24.88
N ASN A 362 -24.53 9.37 -25.41
CA ASN A 362 -24.89 9.28 -26.82
C ASN A 362 -24.45 10.57 -27.52
N VAL A 363 -23.77 10.45 -28.67
CA VAL A 363 -23.33 11.60 -29.48
C VAL A 363 -23.97 11.48 -30.87
N TYR A 364 -24.45 12.60 -31.42
CA TYR A 364 -25.28 12.65 -32.62
C TYR A 364 -24.75 13.56 -33.74
N ARG A 365 -23.67 14.32 -33.50
CA ARG A 365 -23.18 15.39 -34.40
C ARG A 365 -22.98 14.96 -35.86
N ASN A 366 -22.21 13.88 -36.09
CA ASN A 366 -21.92 13.38 -37.44
C ASN A 366 -22.75 12.13 -37.76
N HIS A 367 -22.65 11.13 -36.89
CA HIS A 367 -23.47 9.93 -36.89
C HIS A 367 -23.72 9.53 -35.44
N ARG A 368 -24.59 8.53 -35.25
CA ARG A 368 -24.84 8.01 -33.90
C ARG A 368 -23.58 7.32 -33.38
N GLN A 369 -23.03 7.86 -32.30
CA GLN A 369 -21.92 7.30 -31.55
C GLN A 369 -22.35 7.08 -30.11
N THR A 370 -21.78 6.08 -29.44
CA THR A 370 -22.11 5.76 -28.05
C THR A 370 -20.84 5.43 -27.27
N VAL A 371 -20.72 6.02 -26.09
CA VAL A 371 -19.74 5.63 -25.07
C VAL A 371 -20.51 4.98 -23.94
N GLN A 372 -20.28 3.70 -23.68
CA GLN A 372 -21.03 2.96 -22.67
C GLN A 372 -20.13 2.25 -21.65
N TYR A 373 -20.47 2.38 -20.37
CA TYR A 373 -19.91 1.56 -19.32
C TYR A 373 -20.46 0.12 -19.36
N ILE A 374 -19.55 -0.84 -19.25
CA ILE A 374 -19.88 -2.25 -19.03
C ILE A 374 -19.09 -2.81 -17.86
N GLN A 375 -19.70 -3.76 -17.15
CA GLN A 375 -18.99 -4.53 -16.15
C GLN A 375 -18.05 -5.54 -16.82
N PRO A 376 -16.85 -5.79 -16.25
CA PRO A 376 -15.87 -6.73 -16.80
C PRO A 376 -16.41 -8.15 -17.07
N GLN A 377 -17.41 -8.58 -16.29
CA GLN A 377 -18.01 -9.91 -16.40
C GLN A 377 -18.88 -10.07 -17.67
N HIS A 378 -19.39 -8.98 -18.23
CA HIS A 378 -20.31 -8.99 -19.38
C HIS A 378 -19.58 -8.87 -20.72
N HIS A 379 -18.51 -9.65 -20.91
CA HIS A 379 -17.67 -9.58 -22.12
C HIS A 379 -18.44 -9.90 -23.42
N ALA A 380 -19.53 -10.67 -23.37
CA ALA A 380 -20.34 -11.02 -24.54
C ALA A 380 -20.92 -9.79 -25.28
N LYS A 381 -21.19 -8.70 -24.56
CA LYS A 381 -21.71 -7.44 -25.14
C LYS A 381 -20.67 -6.69 -25.98
N LEU A 382 -19.38 -7.05 -25.87
CA LEU A 382 -18.28 -6.42 -26.59
C LEU A 382 -18.13 -6.90 -28.03
N ALA A 383 -18.96 -7.84 -28.50
CA ALA A 383 -18.91 -8.31 -29.89
C ALA A 383 -19.14 -7.17 -30.92
N GLN A 384 -19.83 -6.10 -30.52
CA GLN A 384 -20.12 -4.92 -31.35
C GLN A 384 -19.17 -3.73 -31.08
N ALA A 385 -18.15 -3.92 -30.24
CA ALA A 385 -17.21 -2.87 -29.87
C ALA A 385 -16.21 -2.61 -31.00
N GLU A 386 -15.95 -1.33 -31.29
CA GLU A 386 -14.84 -0.91 -32.16
C GLU A 386 -13.61 -0.53 -31.34
N LEU A 387 -13.84 0.08 -30.17
CA LEU A 387 -12.84 0.47 -29.19
C LEU A 387 -13.28 0.03 -27.79
N LEU A 388 -12.43 -0.73 -27.11
CA LEU A 388 -12.57 -1.05 -25.70
C LEU A 388 -11.53 -0.27 -24.88
N VAL A 389 -12.00 0.40 -23.84
CA VAL A 389 -11.17 1.08 -22.86
C VAL A 389 -11.28 0.38 -21.52
N ILE A 390 -10.16 -0.10 -20.99
CA ILE A 390 -10.06 -0.76 -19.69
C ILE A 390 -9.31 0.16 -18.74
N ASP A 391 -10.01 0.78 -17.78
CA ASP A 391 -9.37 1.53 -16.69
C ASP A 391 -9.12 0.62 -15.48
N GLU A 392 -7.96 0.82 -14.82
CA GLU A 392 -7.47 0.00 -13.71
C GLU A 392 -7.52 -1.52 -13.97
N ALA A 393 -6.93 -1.95 -15.09
CA ALA A 393 -6.88 -3.36 -15.50
C ALA A 393 -6.24 -4.29 -14.45
N ALA A 394 -5.33 -3.76 -13.60
CA ALA A 394 -4.71 -4.50 -12.50
C ALA A 394 -5.70 -4.96 -11.43
N ALA A 395 -6.85 -4.29 -11.29
CA ALA A 395 -7.88 -4.67 -10.33
C ALA A 395 -8.82 -5.76 -10.87
N ILE A 396 -8.72 -6.11 -12.16
CA ILE A 396 -9.56 -7.11 -12.82
C ILE A 396 -8.79 -8.44 -12.90
N PRO A 397 -9.43 -9.58 -12.57
CA PRO A 397 -8.84 -10.90 -12.74
C PRO A 397 -8.26 -11.13 -14.13
N LEU A 398 -7.04 -11.67 -14.22
CA LEU A 398 -6.37 -11.92 -15.49
C LEU A 398 -7.18 -12.78 -16.47
N PRO A 399 -7.88 -13.86 -16.05
CA PRO A 399 -8.73 -14.62 -16.95
C PRO A 399 -9.81 -13.74 -17.61
N THR A 400 -10.43 -12.84 -16.83
CA THR A 400 -11.41 -11.88 -17.34
C THR A 400 -10.77 -10.87 -18.28
N VAL A 401 -9.61 -10.31 -17.93
CA VAL A 401 -8.89 -9.39 -18.84
C VAL A 401 -8.57 -10.06 -20.18
N ARG A 402 -8.15 -11.33 -20.17
CA ARG A 402 -7.90 -12.10 -21.41
C ARG A 402 -9.17 -12.28 -22.25
N GLN A 403 -10.32 -12.52 -21.62
CA GLN A 403 -11.60 -12.61 -22.32
C GLN A 403 -12.08 -11.26 -22.88
N LEU A 404 -11.64 -10.15 -22.27
CA LEU A 404 -11.90 -8.79 -22.76
C LEU A 404 -10.98 -8.37 -23.93
N LEU A 405 -9.91 -9.10 -24.22
CA LEU A 405 -9.05 -8.81 -25.38
C LEU A 405 -9.62 -9.46 -26.64
N GLY A 406 -10.57 -8.77 -27.30
CA GLY A 406 -11.21 -9.21 -28.55
C GLY A 406 -10.57 -8.63 -29.83
N PRO A 407 -11.21 -8.86 -31.01
CA PRO A 407 -10.76 -8.37 -32.31
C PRO A 407 -11.16 -6.89 -32.55
N TYR A 408 -10.83 -6.02 -31.60
CA TYR A 408 -11.06 -4.57 -31.66
C TYR A 408 -9.88 -3.82 -31.05
N LEU A 409 -9.83 -2.50 -31.24
CA LEU A 409 -8.81 -1.65 -30.64
C LEU A 409 -8.98 -1.66 -29.11
N VAL A 410 -7.90 -1.86 -28.36
CA VAL A 410 -7.95 -1.87 -26.89
C VAL A 410 -7.00 -0.85 -26.29
N PHE A 411 -7.53 0.06 -25.49
CA PHE A 411 -6.75 0.91 -24.59
C PHE A 411 -6.79 0.32 -23.19
N LEU A 412 -5.61 -0.01 -22.67
CA LEU A 412 -5.46 -0.65 -21.37
C LEU A 412 -4.71 0.29 -20.43
N CYS A 413 -5.33 0.68 -19.32
CA CYS A 413 -4.70 1.48 -18.28
C CYS A 413 -4.46 0.64 -17.03
N SER A 414 -3.25 0.74 -16.46
CA SER A 414 -2.89 -0.03 -15.26
C SER A 414 -2.06 0.79 -14.27
N THR A 415 -2.36 0.62 -12.97
CA THR A 415 -1.56 1.17 -11.87
C THR A 415 -0.32 0.33 -11.59
N VAL A 416 0.86 0.96 -11.58
CA VAL A 416 2.15 0.29 -11.32
C VAL A 416 2.93 0.80 -10.11
N ASN A 417 2.54 1.88 -9.43
CA ASN A 417 3.06 2.35 -8.12
C ASN A 417 1.94 3.06 -7.34
N GLY A 418 1.62 2.65 -6.11
CA GLY A 418 0.38 3.04 -5.40
C GLY A 418 -0.07 1.99 -4.38
N TYR A 419 -1.06 2.30 -3.54
CA TYR A 419 -1.48 1.46 -2.40
C TYR A 419 -2.62 0.45 -2.69
N GLU A 420 -3.30 0.56 -3.84
CA GLU A 420 -4.38 -0.35 -4.23
C GLU A 420 -3.82 -1.49 -5.07
N GLY A 421 -3.43 -2.59 -4.41
CA GLY A 421 -3.15 -3.86 -5.08
C GLY A 421 -1.85 -3.89 -5.87
N THR A 422 -0.72 -3.79 -5.17
CA THR A 422 0.61 -3.64 -5.81
C THR A 422 1.15 -4.87 -6.53
N GLY A 423 0.38 -5.95 -6.75
CA GLY A 423 0.84 -7.22 -7.31
C GLY A 423 1.17 -7.23 -8.80
N ARG A 424 2.15 -6.41 -9.19
CA ARG A 424 2.44 -5.93 -10.55
C ARG A 424 3.26 -6.86 -11.41
N SER A 425 3.64 -8.03 -10.91
CA SER A 425 4.20 -9.04 -11.81
C SER A 425 3.17 -9.56 -12.79
N LEU A 426 1.87 -9.46 -12.50
CA LEU A 426 0.85 -9.97 -13.42
C LEU A 426 0.51 -8.99 -14.54
N SER A 427 0.48 -7.67 -14.25
CA SER A 427 0.42 -6.65 -15.30
C SER A 427 1.69 -6.67 -16.15
N LEU A 428 2.87 -6.84 -15.52
CA LEU A 428 4.12 -7.04 -16.25
C LEU A 428 4.14 -8.35 -17.05
N LYS A 429 3.61 -9.46 -16.53
CA LYS A 429 3.45 -10.72 -17.27
C LYS A 429 2.48 -10.58 -18.42
N LEU A 430 1.37 -9.85 -18.26
CA LEU A 430 0.43 -9.58 -19.34
C LEU A 430 1.08 -8.69 -20.40
N ILE A 431 1.75 -7.61 -20.00
CA ILE A 431 2.50 -6.72 -20.90
C ILE A 431 3.62 -7.49 -21.59
N GLN A 432 4.34 -8.34 -20.88
CA GLN A 432 5.39 -9.20 -21.44
C GLN A 432 4.80 -10.21 -22.44
N GLN A 433 3.68 -10.86 -22.11
CA GLN A 433 2.99 -11.76 -23.05
C GLN A 433 2.53 -11.02 -24.30
N LEU A 434 1.95 -9.83 -24.15
CA LEU A 434 1.53 -8.99 -25.27
C LEU A 434 2.73 -8.49 -26.08
N ARG A 435 3.84 -8.16 -25.42
CA ARG A 435 5.11 -7.76 -26.05
C ARG A 435 5.72 -8.92 -26.82
N GLU A 436 5.74 -10.12 -26.27
CA GLU A 436 6.21 -11.34 -26.95
C GLU A 436 5.33 -11.70 -28.16
N GLN A 437 4.00 -11.54 -28.04
CA GLN A 437 3.07 -11.74 -29.15
C GLN A 437 3.25 -10.69 -30.25
N GLY A 438 3.47 -9.42 -29.88
CA GLY A 438 3.74 -8.34 -30.82
C GLY A 438 5.10 -8.47 -31.50
N ALA A 439 6.14 -8.85 -30.75
CA ALA A 439 7.49 -9.05 -31.26
C ALA A 439 7.58 -10.22 -32.27
N LYS A 440 6.85 -11.32 -32.00
CA LYS A 440 6.74 -12.43 -32.95
C LYS A 440 6.16 -12.00 -34.29
N LEU A 441 5.23 -11.05 -34.29
CA LEU A 441 4.63 -10.48 -35.51
C LEU A 441 5.63 -9.61 -36.29
N ALA A 442 6.45 -8.82 -35.60
CA ALA A 442 7.46 -7.96 -36.23
C ALA A 442 8.65 -8.76 -36.82
N SER A 443 8.91 -9.97 -36.31
CA SER A 443 9.96 -10.85 -36.82
C SER A 443 9.52 -11.77 -37.97
N SER A 444 8.21 -11.91 -38.22
CA SER A 444 7.67 -12.84 -39.21
C SER A 444 7.11 -12.11 -40.44
N ASP A 445 8.00 -11.76 -41.37
CA ASP A 445 7.65 -11.46 -42.78
C ASP A 445 7.30 -12.74 -43.60
N ALA A 446 7.05 -13.87 -42.93
CA ALA A 446 6.71 -15.14 -43.56
C ALA A 446 5.19 -15.34 -43.64
N VAL A 447 4.67 -15.16 -44.85
CA VAL A 447 3.29 -15.45 -45.25
C VAL A 447 2.98 -16.94 -45.04
N GLY A 448 2.00 -17.24 -44.19
CA GLY A 448 1.20 -18.46 -44.25
C GLY A 448 1.56 -19.60 -43.29
N ALA A 449 1.01 -19.58 -42.06
CA ALA A 449 0.59 -20.79 -41.32
C ALA A 449 -0.31 -20.43 -40.12
N SER A 450 -1.60 -20.77 -40.24
CA SER A 450 -2.61 -21.09 -39.21
C SER A 450 -2.47 -20.55 -37.76
N GLY A 451 -3.39 -19.66 -37.37
CA GLY A 451 -4.16 -19.86 -36.12
C GLY A 451 -4.04 -18.83 -34.99
N SER A 452 -3.03 -17.95 -34.95
CA SER A 452 -2.97 -16.87 -33.96
C SER A 452 -2.33 -15.62 -34.57
N ALA A 453 -3.08 -14.93 -35.41
CA ALA A 453 -2.70 -13.64 -35.96
C ALA A 453 -2.44 -12.65 -34.80
N GLY A 454 -1.17 -12.36 -34.52
CA GLY A 454 -0.78 -11.57 -33.37
C GLY A 454 -1.15 -10.09 -33.50
N ARG A 455 -1.07 -9.40 -32.36
CA ARG A 455 -1.61 -8.08 -32.12
C ARG A 455 -0.49 -7.05 -32.04
N THR A 456 -0.66 -5.86 -32.61
CA THR A 456 0.32 -4.78 -32.40
C THR A 456 0.21 -4.25 -30.98
N PHE A 457 1.35 -4.03 -30.33
CA PHE A 457 1.43 -3.62 -28.94
C PHE A 457 2.30 -2.37 -28.80
N ARG A 458 1.73 -1.32 -28.22
CA ARG A 458 2.42 -0.07 -27.86
C ARG A 458 2.31 0.14 -26.36
N GLU A 459 3.41 0.48 -25.73
CA GLU A 459 3.46 0.75 -24.29
C GLU A 459 3.84 2.20 -24.04
N VAL A 460 3.12 2.84 -23.13
CA VAL A 460 3.36 4.22 -22.71
C VAL A 460 3.39 4.28 -21.19
N THR A 461 4.34 5.03 -20.63
CA THR A 461 4.48 5.23 -19.18
C THR A 461 4.23 6.69 -18.81
N LEU A 462 3.49 6.95 -17.72
CA LEU A 462 3.41 8.30 -17.12
C LEU A 462 4.19 8.33 -15.80
N ASN A 463 5.19 9.19 -15.74
CA ASN A 463 6.04 9.35 -14.56
C ASN A 463 5.78 10.69 -13.84
N GLU A 464 5.48 11.75 -14.58
CA GLU A 464 5.32 13.10 -14.02
C GLU A 464 3.99 13.28 -13.24
N PRO A 465 4.02 13.64 -11.93
CA PRO A 465 2.81 13.93 -11.15
C PRO A 465 2.06 15.17 -11.65
N ILE A 466 0.73 15.13 -11.58
CA ILE A 466 -0.11 16.30 -11.90
C ILE A 466 -0.55 17.12 -10.68
N ARG A 467 -0.47 16.54 -9.47
CA ARG A 467 -0.94 17.16 -8.24
C ARG A 467 0.12 18.01 -7.56
N TYR A 468 1.37 17.57 -7.63
CA TYR A 468 2.53 18.17 -6.99
C TYR A 468 3.73 18.11 -7.95
N ALA A 469 4.81 18.82 -7.62
CA ALA A 469 6.02 18.85 -8.43
C ALA A 469 6.74 17.48 -8.45
N PRO A 470 7.46 17.15 -9.54
CA PRO A 470 8.33 15.98 -9.56
C PRO A 470 9.43 16.10 -8.50
N GLY A 471 9.74 14.99 -7.82
CA GLY A 471 10.76 14.96 -6.76
C GLY A 471 10.29 15.51 -5.40
N ASP A 472 8.98 15.50 -5.14
CA ASP A 472 8.42 15.92 -3.85
C ASP A 472 8.96 15.05 -2.68
N PRO A 473 9.64 15.64 -1.67
CA PRO A 473 10.22 14.89 -0.56
C PRO A 473 9.19 14.09 0.26
N VAL A 474 7.96 14.59 0.38
CA VAL A 474 6.88 13.86 1.08
C VAL A 474 6.42 12.64 0.28
N GLU A 475 6.43 12.70 -1.05
CA GLU A 475 6.16 11.52 -1.90
C GLU A 475 7.23 10.46 -1.69
N LYS A 476 8.50 10.88 -1.77
CA LYS A 476 9.65 9.99 -1.63
C LYS A 476 9.66 9.33 -0.25
N TRP A 477 9.46 10.10 0.82
CA TRP A 477 9.33 9.58 2.18
C TRP A 477 8.20 8.55 2.29
N LEU A 478 7.02 8.83 1.72
CA LEU A 478 5.88 7.92 1.76
C LEU A 478 6.17 6.62 1.00
N HIS A 479 6.81 6.70 -0.16
CA HIS A 479 7.20 5.54 -0.97
C HIS A 479 8.26 4.69 -0.27
N GLU A 480 9.25 5.31 0.36
CA GLU A 480 10.28 4.62 1.17
C GLU A 480 9.64 3.95 2.40
N LEU A 481 8.85 4.69 3.19
CA LEU A 481 8.17 4.15 4.38
C LEU A 481 7.25 2.96 4.04
N LEU A 482 6.50 3.05 2.95
CA LEU A 482 5.55 2.02 2.55
C LEU A 482 6.10 0.99 1.55
N CYS A 483 7.39 1.09 1.21
CA CYS A 483 8.07 0.21 0.25
C CYS A 483 7.30 0.06 -1.08
N LEU A 484 6.78 1.17 -1.62
CA LEU A 484 5.94 1.14 -2.83
C LEU A 484 6.75 1.03 -4.13
N ASP A 485 8.04 1.38 -4.09
CA ASP A 485 8.98 1.36 -5.22
C ASP A 485 9.54 -0.04 -5.50
N ALA A 486 8.65 -1.03 -5.54
CA ALA A 486 9.00 -2.45 -5.61
C ALA A 486 9.83 -2.83 -6.85
N ASN A 487 9.70 -2.11 -7.97
CA ASN A 487 10.42 -2.42 -9.21
C ASN A 487 11.89 -1.99 -9.16
N ALA A 488 12.24 -0.99 -8.35
CA ALA A 488 13.62 -0.46 -8.28
C ALA A 488 14.53 -1.35 -7.42
N HIS A 489 13.94 -2.12 -6.50
CA HIS A 489 14.63 -2.89 -5.47
C HIS A 489 14.48 -4.41 -5.64
N VAL A 490 13.98 -4.89 -6.78
CA VAL A 490 14.06 -6.32 -7.08
C VAL A 490 15.55 -6.71 -7.14
N PRO A 491 16.00 -7.67 -6.30
CA PRO A 491 17.38 -8.15 -6.36
C PRO A 491 17.68 -8.62 -7.78
N ARG A 492 18.82 -8.23 -8.36
CA ARG A 492 19.19 -8.78 -9.67
C ARG A 492 19.53 -10.26 -9.46
N PRO A 493 19.17 -11.16 -10.39
CA PRO A 493 19.60 -12.54 -10.28
C PRO A 493 21.13 -12.58 -10.26
N PRO A 494 21.75 -13.40 -9.39
CA PRO A 494 23.19 -13.54 -9.37
C PRO A 494 23.68 -14.09 -10.70
N THR A 495 24.86 -13.62 -11.17
CA THR A 495 25.47 -13.99 -12.45
C THR A 495 25.69 -15.51 -12.58
N LYS A 496 25.82 -16.21 -11.46
CA LYS A 496 25.77 -17.67 -11.35
C LYS A 496 24.68 -18.05 -10.37
N LEU A 497 23.73 -18.85 -10.81
CA LEU A 497 22.68 -19.38 -9.95
C LEU A 497 23.24 -20.52 -9.09
N PRO A 498 23.24 -20.39 -7.75
CA PRO A 498 23.67 -21.47 -6.87
C PRO A 498 22.70 -22.65 -6.95
N HIS A 499 23.20 -23.86 -6.73
CA HIS A 499 22.33 -25.03 -6.68
C HIS A 499 21.35 -24.89 -5.50
N PRO A 500 20.06 -25.27 -5.64
CA PRO A 500 19.09 -25.13 -4.55
C PRO A 500 19.51 -25.79 -3.24
N GLU A 501 20.33 -26.85 -3.29
CA GLU A 501 20.80 -27.54 -2.09
C GLU A 501 21.82 -26.72 -1.27
N GLU A 502 22.62 -25.89 -1.92
CA GLU A 502 23.60 -25.00 -1.30
C GLU A 502 22.95 -23.81 -0.60
N CYS A 503 21.69 -23.51 -0.96
CA CYS A 503 20.95 -22.40 -0.38
C CYS A 503 20.44 -22.77 1.02
N GLN A 504 20.55 -21.82 1.94
CA GLN A 504 20.13 -21.97 3.33
C GLN A 504 19.03 -20.97 3.67
N LEU A 505 18.09 -21.42 4.51
CA LEU A 505 17.00 -20.62 5.03
C LEU A 505 17.45 -19.97 6.34
N TYR A 506 17.23 -18.67 6.47
CA TYR A 506 17.54 -17.88 7.66
C TYR A 506 16.27 -17.33 8.27
N TYR A 507 16.25 -17.23 9.60
CA TYR A 507 15.22 -16.52 10.34
C TYR A 507 15.55 -15.02 10.36
N VAL A 508 14.56 -14.17 10.06
CA VAL A 508 14.73 -12.71 10.06
C VAL A 508 14.20 -12.15 11.37
N GLU A 509 15.07 -11.49 12.12
CA GLU A 509 14.68 -10.82 13.35
C GLU A 509 13.96 -9.50 13.03
N ARG A 510 12.74 -9.37 13.55
CA ARG A 510 11.81 -8.30 13.15
C ARG A 510 12.16 -6.99 13.83
N ASP A 511 12.65 -7.03 15.06
CA ASP A 511 13.09 -5.85 15.80
C ASP A 511 14.21 -5.11 15.04
N THR A 512 15.19 -5.86 14.50
CA THR A 512 16.26 -5.30 13.69
C THR A 512 15.84 -4.90 12.29
N LEU A 513 14.94 -5.68 11.66
CA LEU A 513 14.43 -5.38 10.34
C LEU A 513 13.73 -4.02 10.31
N PHE A 514 12.91 -3.73 11.32
CA PHE A 514 12.12 -2.49 11.42
C PHE A 514 12.81 -1.37 12.22
N SER A 515 14.08 -1.52 12.58
CA SER A 515 14.87 -0.51 13.33
C SER A 515 15.21 0.78 12.55
N TYR A 516 14.84 0.87 11.27
CA TYR A 516 15.13 1.99 10.37
C TYR A 516 16.63 2.28 10.16
N HIS A 517 17.48 1.25 10.26
CA HIS A 517 18.87 1.33 9.83
C HIS A 517 19.01 1.23 8.30
N LYS A 518 19.99 1.90 7.69
CA LYS A 518 20.15 1.97 6.22
C LYS A 518 20.30 0.60 5.55
N ALA A 519 21.00 -0.34 6.20
CA ALA A 519 21.14 -1.71 5.68
C ALA A 519 19.84 -2.52 5.83
N SER A 520 19.19 -2.45 7.00
CA SER A 520 17.91 -3.11 7.27
C SER A 520 16.81 -2.60 6.35
N GLU A 521 16.78 -1.29 6.06
CA GLU A 521 15.81 -0.69 5.17
C GLU A 521 16.00 -1.19 3.73
N ARG A 522 17.25 -1.27 3.22
CA ARG A 522 17.52 -1.88 1.91
C ARG A 522 17.06 -3.34 1.87
N PHE A 523 17.33 -4.11 2.93
CA PHE A 523 16.91 -5.50 3.02
C PHE A 523 15.38 -5.64 3.04
N LEU A 524 14.69 -4.80 3.82
CA LEU A 524 13.22 -4.74 3.87
C LEU A 524 12.63 -4.36 2.51
N GLN A 525 13.20 -3.37 1.82
CA GLN A 525 12.78 -2.98 0.46
C GLN A 525 12.92 -4.16 -0.50
N SER A 526 14.05 -4.88 -0.50
CA SER A 526 14.23 -6.07 -1.34
C SER A 526 13.22 -7.18 -1.02
N MET A 527 12.97 -7.43 0.27
CA MET A 527 12.01 -8.44 0.72
C MET A 527 10.57 -8.10 0.31
N VAL A 528 10.14 -6.86 0.55
CA VAL A 528 8.80 -6.39 0.17
C VAL A 528 8.65 -6.33 -1.35
N SER A 529 9.70 -5.92 -2.07
CA SER A 529 9.73 -5.95 -3.53
C SER A 529 9.47 -7.35 -4.07
N LEU A 530 10.06 -8.37 -3.44
CA LEU A 530 9.82 -9.76 -3.81
C LEU A 530 8.39 -10.22 -3.53
N TYR A 531 7.80 -9.83 -2.40
CA TYR A 531 6.39 -10.11 -2.10
C TYR A 531 5.47 -9.44 -3.13
N VAL A 532 5.75 -8.18 -3.48
CA VAL A 532 5.02 -7.40 -4.48
C VAL A 532 5.15 -8.00 -5.87
N ALA A 533 6.31 -8.57 -6.20
CA ALA A 533 6.52 -9.30 -7.44
C ALA A 533 5.87 -10.70 -7.46
N SER A 534 5.64 -11.35 -6.32
CA SER A 534 5.12 -12.74 -6.34
C SER A 534 3.59 -12.83 -6.24
N HIS A 535 2.95 -11.87 -5.58
CA HIS A 535 1.52 -11.93 -5.27
C HIS A 535 0.67 -11.08 -6.22
N TYR A 536 -0.61 -11.47 -6.42
CA TYR A 536 -1.55 -10.78 -7.31
C TYR A 536 -2.06 -9.45 -6.75
N LYS A 537 -2.28 -9.36 -5.43
CA LYS A 537 -2.77 -8.16 -4.77
C LYS A 537 -2.12 -8.04 -3.39
N ASN A 538 -1.36 -6.98 -3.20
CA ASN A 538 -0.80 -6.63 -1.90
C ASN A 538 -1.37 -5.30 -1.43
N THR A 539 -1.44 -5.15 -0.11
CA THR A 539 -1.87 -3.90 0.53
C THR A 539 -0.75 -3.38 1.42
N PRO A 540 -0.55 -2.05 1.54
CA PRO A 540 0.47 -1.52 2.46
C PRO A 540 0.25 -1.92 3.93
N ASN A 541 -0.97 -2.30 4.29
CA ASN A 541 -1.30 -2.81 5.62
C ASN A 541 -0.60 -4.15 5.93
N ASP A 542 -0.14 -4.87 4.91
CA ASP A 542 0.66 -6.09 5.07
C ASP A 542 1.97 -5.81 5.83
N LEU A 543 2.51 -4.60 5.76
CA LEU A 543 3.69 -4.20 6.53
C LEU A 543 3.42 -4.25 8.03
N ILE A 544 2.24 -3.80 8.49
CA ILE A 544 1.83 -3.91 9.89
C ILE A 544 1.70 -5.38 10.29
N LEU A 545 1.14 -6.21 9.40
CA LEU A 545 1.01 -7.64 9.66
C LEU A 545 2.39 -8.31 9.81
N MET A 546 3.37 -7.91 8.99
CA MET A 546 4.74 -8.40 9.07
C MET A 546 5.50 -7.88 10.29
N SER A 547 5.22 -6.67 10.74
CA SER A 547 5.96 -6.01 11.82
C SER A 547 5.38 -6.32 13.20
N ASP A 548 4.08 -6.07 13.39
CA ASP A 548 3.50 -5.93 14.72
C ASP A 548 2.83 -7.22 15.19
N ALA A 549 2.37 -8.07 14.26
CA ALA A 549 1.63 -9.28 14.62
C ALA A 549 2.55 -10.34 15.26
N PRO A 550 2.36 -10.71 16.53
CA PRO A 550 3.32 -11.54 17.28
C PRO A 550 3.48 -12.93 16.68
N ALA A 551 2.39 -13.53 16.23
CA ALA A 551 2.34 -14.88 15.64
C ALA A 551 3.06 -15.01 14.28
N HIS A 552 3.48 -13.91 13.65
CA HIS A 552 4.14 -13.96 12.35
C HIS A 552 5.65 -14.16 12.45
N HIS A 553 6.16 -15.09 11.66
CA HIS A 553 7.59 -15.32 11.45
C HIS A 553 7.98 -15.10 10.00
N LEU A 554 9.20 -14.60 9.80
CA LEU A 554 9.75 -14.25 8.51
C LEU A 554 11.01 -15.08 8.27
N PHE A 555 11.04 -15.77 7.13
CA PHE A 555 12.18 -16.58 6.71
C PHE A 555 12.62 -16.15 5.31
N VAL A 556 13.93 -16.17 5.08
CA VAL A 556 14.56 -15.78 3.81
C VAL A 556 15.51 -16.86 3.36
N LEU A 557 15.41 -17.26 2.09
CA LEU A 557 16.34 -18.18 1.46
C LEU A 557 17.42 -17.36 0.77
N LEU A 558 18.66 -17.57 1.21
CA LEU A 558 19.84 -16.88 0.69
C LEU A 558 20.72 -17.87 -0.07
N GLY A 559 21.42 -17.35 -1.08
CA GLY A 559 22.54 -18.08 -1.69
C GLY A 559 23.71 -18.23 -0.70
N PRO A 560 24.74 -19.01 -1.05
CA PRO A 560 25.94 -19.13 -0.22
C PRO A 560 26.55 -17.75 0.01
N VAL A 561 26.65 -17.36 1.28
CA VAL A 561 27.15 -16.04 1.68
C VAL A 561 28.65 -16.14 1.93
N ASP A 562 29.41 -15.27 1.28
CA ASP A 562 30.82 -15.09 1.62
C ASP A 562 30.92 -14.10 2.79
N GLU A 563 31.15 -14.62 3.99
CA GLU A 563 31.25 -13.83 5.23
C GLU A 563 32.35 -12.75 5.15
N SER A 564 33.35 -12.93 4.28
CA SER A 564 34.46 -11.99 4.11
C SER A 564 34.09 -10.73 3.33
N ALA A 565 33.04 -10.78 2.50
CA ALA A 565 32.71 -9.70 1.57
C ALA A 565 31.92 -8.55 2.22
N ASN A 566 31.29 -8.76 3.38
CA ASN A 566 30.44 -7.79 4.08
C ASN A 566 29.41 -7.08 3.15
N VAL A 567 28.92 -7.81 2.13
CA VAL A 567 27.88 -7.37 1.21
C VAL A 567 26.54 -7.95 1.66
N LEU A 568 25.45 -7.21 1.49
CA LEU A 568 24.10 -7.73 1.75
C LEU A 568 23.83 -8.91 0.82
N PRO A 569 23.42 -10.08 1.34
CA PRO A 569 23.17 -11.25 0.52
C PRO A 569 21.91 -11.08 -0.34
N ASP A 570 21.94 -11.64 -1.54
CA ASP A 570 20.79 -11.62 -2.44
C ASP A 570 19.69 -12.55 -1.94
N ILE A 571 18.47 -12.02 -1.89
CA ILE A 571 17.27 -12.75 -1.43
C ILE A 571 16.68 -13.53 -2.60
N LEU A 572 16.73 -14.87 -2.54
CA LEU A 572 16.21 -15.74 -3.60
C LEU A 572 14.73 -16.08 -3.39
N ALA A 573 14.34 -16.34 -2.15
CA ALA A 573 12.97 -16.59 -1.76
C ALA A 573 12.67 -16.04 -0.36
N VAL A 574 11.41 -15.72 -0.11
CA VAL A 574 10.93 -15.23 1.19
C VAL A 574 9.68 -16.02 1.57
N VAL A 575 9.60 -16.47 2.81
CA VAL A 575 8.47 -17.21 3.36
C VAL A 575 7.94 -16.47 4.60
N GLN A 576 6.65 -16.13 4.57
CA GLN A 576 5.92 -15.61 5.73
C GLN A 576 5.09 -16.74 6.34
N VAL A 577 5.28 -16.97 7.63
CA VAL A 577 4.55 -17.97 8.41
C VAL A 577 3.75 -17.25 9.50
N ALA A 578 2.56 -17.76 9.82
CA ALA A 578 1.77 -17.35 10.98
C ALA A 578 1.51 -18.58 11.84
N LEU A 579 1.82 -18.50 13.13
CA LEU A 579 1.45 -19.51 14.11
C LEU A 579 -0.04 -19.38 14.41
N GLU A 580 -0.78 -20.47 14.26
CA GLU A 580 -2.23 -20.53 14.46
C GLU A 580 -2.59 -21.71 15.36
N GLY A 581 -3.68 -21.58 16.12
CA GLY A 581 -4.21 -22.65 16.97
C GLY A 581 -3.79 -22.53 18.44
N ALA A 582 -3.76 -23.67 19.13
CA ALA A 582 -3.72 -23.74 20.60
C ALA A 582 -4.90 -23.00 21.27
N ILE A 583 -6.07 -23.05 20.62
CA ILE A 583 -7.30 -22.40 21.08
C ILE A 583 -7.98 -23.29 22.12
N SER A 584 -8.48 -22.70 23.20
CA SER A 584 -9.18 -23.48 24.23
C SER A 584 -10.48 -24.09 23.69
N ARG A 585 -10.76 -25.35 24.06
CA ARG A 585 -12.00 -26.05 23.62
C ARG A 585 -13.27 -25.29 24.01
N ALA A 586 -13.25 -24.57 25.13
CA ALA A 586 -14.37 -23.73 25.58
C ALA A 586 -14.62 -22.54 24.64
N SER A 587 -13.55 -21.86 24.22
CA SER A 587 -13.59 -20.78 23.22
C SER A 587 -14.10 -21.30 21.88
N ALA A 588 -13.54 -22.43 21.40
CA ALA A 588 -13.95 -23.08 20.15
C ALA A 588 -15.45 -23.42 20.13
N ARG A 589 -15.97 -24.09 21.18
CA ARG A 589 -17.40 -24.44 21.29
C ARG A 589 -18.30 -23.21 21.34
N THR A 590 -17.87 -22.15 22.03
CA THR A 590 -18.66 -20.91 22.14
C THR A 590 -18.78 -20.20 20.80
N SER A 591 -17.68 -20.11 20.05
CA SER A 591 -17.67 -19.51 18.71
C SER A 591 -18.48 -20.34 17.72
N LEU A 592 -18.36 -21.68 17.77
CA LEU A 592 -19.16 -22.59 16.94
C LEU A 592 -20.67 -22.45 17.20
N ALA A 593 -21.06 -22.32 18.47
CA ALA A 593 -22.45 -22.12 18.87
C ALA A 593 -23.01 -20.74 18.44
N LYS A 594 -22.16 -19.71 18.42
CA LYS A 594 -22.53 -18.36 17.97
C LYS A 594 -22.51 -18.21 16.46
N GLY A 595 -21.80 -19.08 15.74
CA GLY A 595 -21.56 -18.93 14.31
C GLY A 595 -20.63 -17.76 13.95
N ASP A 596 -19.95 -17.18 14.95
CA ASP A 596 -18.99 -16.10 14.76
C ASP A 596 -17.60 -16.70 14.52
N LEU A 597 -16.89 -16.17 13.52
CA LEU A 597 -15.50 -16.50 13.23
C LEU A 597 -14.62 -15.36 13.73
N PRO A 598 -13.94 -15.50 14.89
CA PRO A 598 -12.99 -14.50 15.36
C PRO A 598 -11.91 -14.19 14.31
N GLN A 599 -11.43 -12.95 14.30
CA GLN A 599 -10.34 -12.55 13.40
C GLN A 599 -9.00 -13.08 13.91
N GLY A 600 -8.15 -13.59 13.00
CA GLY A 600 -6.83 -14.15 13.32
C GLY A 600 -6.65 -15.54 12.70
N ASP A 601 -7.00 -16.57 13.46
CA ASP A 601 -6.75 -17.99 13.18
C ASP A 601 -7.63 -18.55 12.03
N LEU A 602 -7.26 -18.29 10.79
CA LEU A 602 -8.06 -18.66 9.62
C LEU A 602 -8.31 -20.18 9.53
N VAL A 603 -7.27 -21.00 9.69
CA VAL A 603 -7.35 -22.44 9.44
C VAL A 603 -8.13 -23.17 10.54
N PRO A 604 -7.85 -22.97 11.84
CA PRO A 604 -8.65 -23.53 12.93
C PRO A 604 -10.14 -23.23 12.81
N TRP A 605 -10.50 -21.97 12.51
CA TRP A 605 -11.90 -21.55 12.41
C TRP A 605 -12.60 -22.11 11.17
N THR A 606 -11.93 -22.15 10.02
CA THR A 606 -12.52 -22.68 8.78
C THR A 606 -12.78 -24.18 8.88
N ILE A 607 -11.83 -24.94 9.43
CA ILE A 607 -11.94 -26.39 9.56
C ILE A 607 -12.97 -26.77 10.64
N SER A 608 -12.93 -26.12 11.80
CA SER A 608 -13.93 -26.37 12.84
C SER A 608 -15.36 -26.04 12.38
N GLN A 609 -15.56 -24.97 11.61
CA GLN A 609 -16.88 -24.68 11.04
C GLN A 609 -17.35 -25.74 10.04
N GLN A 610 -16.46 -26.22 9.17
CA GLN A 610 -16.81 -27.12 8.07
C GLN A 610 -16.98 -28.59 8.49
N PHE A 611 -16.23 -29.03 9.50
CA PHE A 611 -16.29 -30.40 10.03
C PHE A 611 -17.00 -30.49 11.38
N GLN A 612 -17.42 -29.36 11.96
CA GLN A 612 -18.04 -29.26 13.28
C GLN A 612 -17.20 -29.88 14.41
N ASP A 613 -15.88 -29.86 14.25
CA ASP A 613 -14.94 -30.42 15.21
C ASP A 613 -14.39 -29.34 16.16
N ALA A 614 -14.50 -29.61 17.46
CA ALA A 614 -14.00 -28.73 18.52
C ALA A 614 -12.57 -29.10 18.96
N ASP A 615 -12.04 -30.25 18.53
CA ASP A 615 -10.71 -30.71 18.91
C ASP A 615 -9.63 -30.15 17.95
N PHE A 616 -9.93 -30.03 16.65
CA PHE A 616 -8.97 -29.44 15.69
C PHE A 616 -8.40 -28.07 16.10
N PRO A 617 -9.19 -27.07 16.58
CA PRO A 617 -8.65 -25.78 17.02
C PRO A 617 -7.67 -25.85 18.20
N SER A 618 -7.71 -26.93 18.98
CA SER A 618 -6.77 -27.14 20.09
C SER A 618 -5.37 -27.54 19.61
N LEU A 619 -5.26 -28.03 18.37
CA LEU A 619 -3.97 -28.29 17.74
C LEU A 619 -3.24 -26.97 17.45
N SER A 620 -1.93 -26.98 17.61
CA SER A 620 -1.04 -25.87 17.23
C SER A 620 -0.46 -26.14 15.85
N GLY A 621 -0.48 -25.17 14.94
CA GLY A 621 0.11 -25.30 13.61
C GLY A 621 0.66 -23.99 13.08
N ALA A 622 1.38 -24.08 11.96
CA ALA A 622 1.89 -22.91 11.26
C ALA A 622 1.28 -22.81 9.88
N ARG A 623 0.67 -21.67 9.58
CA ARG A 623 0.21 -21.35 8.23
C ARG A 623 1.27 -20.59 7.46
N VAL A 624 1.71 -21.13 6.33
CA VAL A 624 2.46 -20.36 5.34
C VAL A 624 1.49 -19.39 4.67
N VAL A 625 1.56 -18.12 5.10
CA VAL A 625 0.70 -17.04 4.61
C VAL A 625 1.13 -16.62 3.21
N ARG A 626 2.45 -16.53 2.98
CA ARG A 626 3.03 -16.10 1.70
C ARG A 626 4.33 -16.83 1.41
N ILE A 627 4.51 -17.19 0.15
CA ILE A 627 5.79 -17.61 -0.42
C ILE A 627 6.07 -16.76 -1.65
N ALA A 628 7.23 -16.11 -1.66
CA ALA A 628 7.67 -15.25 -2.73
C ALA A 628 9.01 -15.76 -3.26
N VAL A 629 9.10 -15.96 -4.57
CA VAL A 629 10.32 -16.43 -5.26
C VAL A 629 10.65 -15.43 -6.35
N HIS A 630 11.93 -15.26 -6.64
CA HIS A 630 12.38 -14.33 -7.67
C HIS A 630 11.62 -14.54 -9.00
N PRO A 631 11.01 -13.49 -9.59
CA PRO A 631 10.10 -13.62 -10.74
C PRO A 631 10.80 -14.13 -12.01
N GLU A 632 12.12 -13.97 -12.11
CA GLU A 632 12.94 -14.47 -13.23
C GLU A 632 13.44 -15.91 -13.00
N LEU A 633 13.29 -16.46 -11.80
CA LEU A 633 13.71 -17.81 -11.43
C LEU A 633 12.55 -18.79 -11.14
N PRO A 634 11.39 -18.72 -11.84
CA PRO A 634 10.33 -19.69 -11.63
C PRO A 634 10.78 -21.04 -12.20
N ARG A 635 10.56 -22.12 -11.44
CA ARG A 635 10.94 -23.51 -11.76
C ARG A 635 12.39 -23.91 -11.47
N ALA A 636 13.22 -23.02 -10.90
CA ALA A 636 14.55 -23.37 -10.42
C ALA A 636 14.55 -24.20 -9.11
N GLY A 637 13.39 -24.38 -8.47
CA GLY A 637 13.24 -25.23 -7.27
C GLY A 637 13.46 -24.53 -5.92
N TYR A 638 13.85 -23.25 -5.89
CA TYR A 638 14.09 -22.50 -4.64
C TYR A 638 12.87 -22.45 -3.71
N GLY A 639 11.66 -22.34 -4.25
CA GLY A 639 10.43 -22.39 -3.44
C GLY A 639 10.23 -23.75 -2.76
N SER A 640 10.52 -24.85 -3.46
CA SER A 640 10.43 -26.20 -2.87
C SER A 640 11.47 -26.39 -1.78
N ARG A 641 12.70 -25.91 -2.01
CA ARG A 641 13.78 -25.94 -1.01
C ARG A 641 13.42 -25.16 0.25
N ALA A 642 12.87 -23.96 0.11
CA ALA A 642 12.48 -23.13 1.25
C ALA A 642 11.42 -23.82 2.13
N VAL A 643 10.40 -24.44 1.53
CA VAL A 643 9.37 -25.18 2.30
C VAL A 643 9.94 -26.46 2.91
N GLU A 644 10.86 -27.13 2.22
CA GLU A 644 11.51 -28.33 2.76
C GLU A 644 12.39 -28.00 3.98
N GLN A 645 13.19 -26.94 3.93
CA GLN A 645 14.00 -26.48 5.06
C GLN A 645 13.12 -26.00 6.22
N LEU A 646 12.02 -25.30 5.91
CA LEU A 646 11.03 -24.89 6.91
C LEU A 646 10.40 -26.11 7.61
N LYS A 647 10.09 -27.16 6.85
CA LYS A 647 9.58 -28.41 7.42
C LYS A 647 10.60 -29.04 8.36
N ARG A 648 11.84 -29.26 7.89
CA ARG A 648 12.93 -29.85 8.69
C ARG A 648 13.20 -29.03 9.97
N TYR A 649 13.10 -27.70 9.87
CA TYR A 649 13.21 -26.80 11.02
C TYR A 649 12.14 -27.09 12.08
N TYR A 650 10.85 -27.09 11.71
CA TYR A 650 9.76 -27.34 12.66
C TYR A 650 9.64 -28.81 13.11
N GLN A 651 10.28 -29.75 12.42
CA GLN A 651 10.41 -31.14 12.88
C GLN A 651 11.53 -31.33 13.92
N GLY A 652 12.42 -30.34 14.09
CA GLY A 652 13.57 -30.42 14.99
C GLY A 652 14.84 -31.02 14.37
N ASP A 653 14.86 -31.30 13.06
CA ASP A 653 15.98 -31.97 12.38
C ASP A 653 17.22 -31.07 12.20
N ILE A 654 17.07 -29.75 12.27
CA ILE A 654 18.11 -28.76 11.97
C ILE A 654 18.81 -28.24 13.23
N THR A 655 18.09 -28.18 14.36
CA THR A 655 18.65 -27.72 15.63
C THR A 655 19.59 -28.76 16.19
N ARG A 656 20.82 -28.35 16.54
CA ARG A 656 21.73 -29.20 17.30
C ARG A 656 21.06 -29.46 18.65
N MET A 657 20.68 -30.71 18.91
CA MET A 657 20.33 -31.17 20.25
C MET A 657 21.62 -31.23 21.07
N ASP A 658 22.11 -30.08 21.53
CA ASP A 658 23.04 -30.03 22.65
C ASP A 658 22.31 -29.37 23.83
N ASP A 659 22.21 -30.14 24.90
CA ASP A 659 21.82 -29.82 26.27
C ASP A 659 20.33 -29.61 26.58
N ALA A 660 19.61 -30.74 26.67
CA ALA A 660 18.52 -30.87 27.64
C ALA A 660 18.77 -32.11 28.52
N SER A 661 18.94 -31.83 29.82
CA SER A 661 18.87 -32.71 30.99
C SER A 661 19.94 -33.79 31.18
N ASP A 662 21.07 -33.38 31.78
CA ASP A 662 21.73 -34.13 32.86
C ASP A 662 22.20 -33.10 33.89
N ASP A 663 21.36 -32.83 34.89
CA ASP A 663 21.77 -32.32 36.21
C ASP A 663 20.53 -32.27 37.13
N ASP A 664 20.10 -33.45 37.57
CA ASP A 664 19.40 -33.59 38.85
C ASP A 664 19.98 -34.81 39.60
N GLU A 665 20.39 -34.52 40.84
CA GLU A 665 20.78 -35.43 41.93
C GLU A 665 22.24 -35.94 42.07
N ALA A 666 22.94 -35.26 42.99
CA ALA A 666 23.57 -35.82 44.21
C ALA A 666 25.12 -35.92 44.29
N GLY A 667 25.69 -35.12 45.20
CA GLY A 667 26.58 -35.65 46.26
C GLY A 667 28.05 -35.22 46.30
N GLY A 668 28.35 -34.21 47.13
CA GLY A 668 29.34 -34.32 48.23
C GLY A 668 30.86 -34.36 47.98
N SER A 669 31.55 -33.40 48.63
CA SER A 669 32.98 -33.33 48.99
C SER A 669 33.95 -32.95 47.86
N GLY A 670 34.92 -32.04 47.98
CA GLY A 670 35.50 -31.27 49.06
C GLY A 670 36.94 -30.91 48.66
N GLY A 671 37.37 -29.65 48.81
CA GLY A 671 38.80 -29.31 48.94
C GLY A 671 39.54 -28.58 47.79
N ARG A 672 39.62 -27.24 47.95
CA ARG A 672 40.83 -26.36 47.84
C ARG A 672 41.64 -26.21 46.52
N GLY A 673 41.63 -24.95 46.04
CA GLY A 673 42.80 -24.16 45.61
C GLY A 673 42.76 -23.72 44.13
N GLY A 674 42.88 -22.46 43.71
CA GLY A 674 43.04 -21.15 44.35
C GLY A 674 43.40 -20.08 43.28
N GLY A 675 42.85 -18.86 43.40
CA GLY A 675 43.23 -17.62 42.69
C GLY A 675 42.83 -17.53 41.20
N THR A 676 42.27 -16.45 40.65
CA THR A 676 42.37 -15.01 40.97
C THR A 676 41.11 -14.25 40.52
N ALA A 677 40.89 -13.10 41.17
CA ALA A 677 39.68 -12.29 41.15
C ALA A 677 39.55 -11.34 39.95
N ALA A 678 38.31 -11.14 39.47
CA ALA A 678 37.83 -9.89 38.88
C ALA A 678 36.36 -9.67 39.31
N GLU A 679 36.10 -8.51 39.88
CA GLU A 679 34.91 -8.15 40.65
C GLU A 679 33.61 -8.09 39.82
N GLY A 680 32.57 -8.74 40.33
CA GLY A 680 31.20 -8.62 39.83
C GLY A 680 30.48 -7.40 40.42
N LYS A 681 29.98 -6.51 39.56
CA LYS A 681 29.04 -5.45 39.93
C LYS A 681 27.61 -5.90 39.61
N LYS A 682 26.91 -6.43 40.62
CA LYS A 682 25.45 -6.62 40.65
C LYS A 682 24.75 -5.28 40.40
N ARG A 683 24.00 -5.14 39.30
CA ARG A 683 23.01 -4.06 39.14
C ARG A 683 21.75 -4.43 39.93
N LYS A 684 21.57 -3.76 41.07
CA LYS A 684 20.33 -3.69 41.85
C LYS A 684 19.20 -3.15 40.98
N GLY A 685 18.05 -3.80 41.07
CA GLY A 685 16.77 -3.24 40.63
C GLY A 685 16.49 -1.92 41.36
N GLY A 686 16.28 -0.86 40.58
CA GLY A 686 15.79 0.42 41.06
C GLY A 686 14.27 0.34 41.16
N ARG A 687 13.78 0.14 42.39
CA ARG A 687 12.43 0.50 42.80
C ARG A 687 12.23 1.98 42.51
N ALA A 688 11.18 2.29 41.74
CA ALA A 688 10.69 3.65 41.59
C ALA A 688 10.03 4.07 42.92
N GLU A 689 10.66 5.01 43.61
CA GLU A 689 10.05 5.81 44.67
C GLU A 689 10.42 7.28 44.43
N GLY A 690 9.44 8.16 44.56
CA GLY A 690 9.66 9.57 44.87
C GLY A 690 9.33 10.55 43.75
N ASP A 691 8.09 11.00 43.75
CA ASP A 691 7.51 12.15 43.04
C ASP A 691 8.34 13.45 43.24
N GLY A 692 8.55 14.22 42.16
CA GLY A 692 9.24 15.51 42.22
C GLY A 692 9.89 15.96 40.91
N ASP A 693 9.07 16.25 39.89
CA ASP A 693 9.21 17.32 38.87
C ASP A 693 8.66 16.86 37.51
N LYS A 694 7.38 17.17 37.25
CA LYS A 694 6.72 16.93 35.95
C LYS A 694 7.11 18.04 34.97
N GLY A 695 8.34 18.00 34.47
CA GLY A 695 8.79 18.77 33.32
C GLY A 695 8.66 17.95 32.02
N SER A 696 7.94 18.46 31.03
CA SER A 696 7.86 17.87 29.68
C SER A 696 9.27 17.73 29.07
N THR A 697 9.72 16.50 28.80
CA THR A 697 11.04 16.21 28.18
C THR A 697 11.05 16.39 26.65
N LEU A 698 9.91 16.75 26.05
CA LEU A 698 9.72 16.87 24.60
C LEU A 698 10.73 17.81 23.92
N ARG A 699 11.17 18.86 24.63
CA ARG A 699 12.04 19.92 24.05
C ARG A 699 13.51 19.52 23.95
N THR A 700 13.95 18.50 24.68
CA THR A 700 15.36 18.08 24.77
C THR A 700 15.63 16.67 24.25
N GLU A 701 14.59 15.90 23.95
CA GLU A 701 14.68 14.50 23.53
C GLU A 701 15.11 14.37 22.06
N THR A 702 16.22 13.66 21.81
CA THR A 702 16.64 13.27 20.46
C THR A 702 16.29 11.80 20.22
N VAL A 703 15.51 11.52 19.18
CA VAL A 703 15.09 10.16 18.85
C VAL A 703 16.27 9.39 18.27
N THR A 704 16.73 8.34 18.96
CA THR A 704 17.79 7.43 18.50
C THR A 704 17.28 6.00 18.38
N PRO A 705 17.79 5.19 17.44
CA PRO A 705 17.49 3.76 17.38
C PRO A 705 17.82 3.04 18.69
N ARG A 706 17.13 1.94 18.99
CA ARG A 706 17.41 1.10 20.17
C ARG A 706 18.86 0.62 20.16
N ALA A 707 19.52 0.67 21.32
CA ALA A 707 20.87 0.15 21.51
C ALA A 707 20.84 -1.36 21.83
N GLY A 708 21.82 -2.11 21.31
CA GLY A 708 21.97 -3.55 21.61
C GLY A 708 21.02 -4.47 20.82
N LEU A 709 20.78 -4.16 19.54
CA LEU A 709 19.91 -4.95 18.68
C LEU A 709 20.53 -6.31 18.32
N PRO A 710 19.73 -7.40 18.28
CA PRO A 710 20.18 -8.73 17.82
C PRO A 710 20.62 -8.69 16.34
N PRO A 711 21.35 -9.69 15.81
CA PRO A 711 21.65 -9.74 14.38
C PRO A 711 20.37 -9.80 13.53
N LEU A 712 20.41 -9.22 12.33
CA LEU A 712 19.27 -9.20 11.40
C LEU A 712 18.89 -10.61 10.91
N LEU A 713 19.90 -11.44 10.66
CA LEU A 713 19.76 -12.80 10.18
C LEU A 713 20.23 -13.75 11.27
N VAL A 714 19.40 -14.73 11.61
CA VAL A 714 19.68 -15.78 12.59
C VAL A 714 19.68 -17.11 11.85
N ASN A 715 20.71 -17.92 12.07
CA ASN A 715 20.73 -19.28 11.53
C ASN A 715 19.63 -20.11 12.18
N LEU A 716 19.01 -21.00 11.41
CA LEU A 716 17.98 -21.89 11.94
C LEU A 716 18.52 -22.88 12.97
N SER A 717 19.82 -23.19 12.92
CA SER A 717 20.47 -24.07 13.89
C SER A 717 20.55 -23.46 15.29
N ASP A 718 20.57 -22.13 15.39
CA ASP A 718 20.79 -21.40 16.65
C ASP A 718 19.46 -21.05 17.36
N ARG A 719 18.31 -21.29 16.72
CA ARG A 719 16.99 -20.95 17.24
C ARG A 719 16.13 -22.20 17.45
N PRO A 720 15.70 -22.54 18.67
CA PRO A 720 14.78 -23.64 18.89
C PRO A 720 13.43 -23.39 18.18
N PRO A 721 12.87 -24.38 17.45
CA PRO A 721 11.56 -24.25 16.81
C PRO A 721 10.42 -24.34 17.81
N GLU A 722 9.29 -23.72 17.49
CA GLU A 722 8.04 -23.93 18.21
C GLU A 722 7.48 -25.35 17.98
N ARG A 723 6.79 -25.89 18.99
CA ARG A 723 6.14 -27.20 18.90
C ARG A 723 4.85 -27.11 18.08
N LEU A 724 4.85 -27.70 16.89
CA LEU A 724 3.75 -27.62 15.94
C LEU A 724 3.29 -29.00 15.45
N HIS A 725 1.99 -29.15 15.22
CA HIS A 725 1.34 -30.39 14.75
C HIS A 725 1.20 -30.42 13.23
N TYR A 726 1.06 -29.26 12.58
CA TYR A 726 0.84 -29.18 11.14
C TYR A 726 1.41 -27.92 10.50
N LEU A 727 1.66 -28.00 9.19
CA LEU A 727 1.83 -26.86 8.29
C LEU A 727 0.59 -26.70 7.42
N ALA A 728 0.09 -25.48 7.30
CA ALA A 728 -1.07 -25.13 6.49
C ALA A 728 -0.73 -24.14 5.39
N VAL A 729 -1.49 -24.17 4.30
CA VAL A 729 -1.47 -23.14 3.25
C VAL A 729 -2.91 -22.75 2.89
N SER A 730 -3.10 -21.47 2.57
CA SER A 730 -4.37 -20.96 2.05
C SER A 730 -4.09 -20.04 0.86
N TYR A 731 -4.62 -20.37 -0.32
CA TYR A 731 -4.34 -19.62 -1.55
C TYR A 731 -5.48 -19.73 -2.56
N GLY A 732 -5.49 -18.84 -3.57
CA GLY A 732 -6.40 -18.92 -4.71
C GLY A 732 -6.02 -20.07 -5.65
N LEU A 733 -6.95 -20.98 -5.91
CA LEU A 733 -6.68 -22.21 -6.64
C LEU A 733 -6.29 -21.93 -8.09
N THR A 734 -5.02 -22.17 -8.40
CA THR A 734 -4.50 -22.23 -9.77
C THR A 734 -3.79 -23.55 -9.99
N GLN A 735 -3.78 -24.04 -11.24
CA GLN A 735 -3.14 -25.32 -11.56
C GLN A 735 -1.63 -25.33 -11.20
N GLN A 736 -0.95 -24.18 -11.37
CA GLN A 736 0.48 -24.05 -11.06
C GLN A 736 0.74 -24.20 -9.56
N LEU A 737 -0.01 -23.48 -8.72
CA LEU A 737 0.14 -23.54 -7.27
C LEU A 737 -0.32 -24.88 -6.70
N PHE A 738 -1.41 -25.46 -7.22
CA PHE A 738 -1.88 -26.78 -6.80
C PHE A 738 -0.83 -27.86 -7.05
N ASN A 739 -0.23 -27.87 -8.25
CA ASN A 739 0.83 -28.81 -8.58
C ASN A 739 2.08 -28.58 -7.71
N PHE A 740 2.41 -27.33 -7.37
CA PHE A 740 3.51 -27.02 -6.46
C PHE A 740 3.28 -27.61 -5.06
N TRP A 741 2.15 -27.29 -4.42
CA TRP A 741 1.85 -27.76 -3.06
C TRP A 741 1.67 -29.28 -2.98
N ARG A 742 1.06 -29.89 -4.00
CA ARG A 742 0.93 -31.35 -4.10
C ARG A 742 2.29 -32.05 -4.20
N ARG A 743 3.24 -31.51 -4.98
CA ARG A 743 4.61 -32.05 -5.06
C ARG A 743 5.35 -31.97 -3.74
N VAL A 744 5.11 -30.90 -2.98
CA VAL A 744 5.72 -30.73 -1.65
C VAL A 744 5.07 -31.68 -0.63
N GLY A 745 3.87 -32.22 -0.89
CA GLY A 745 3.20 -33.21 -0.04
C GLY A 745 2.13 -32.61 0.88
N PHE A 746 1.50 -31.52 0.47
CA PHE A 746 0.28 -30.99 1.12
C PHE A 746 -0.97 -31.68 0.57
N GLU A 747 -1.96 -31.88 1.44
CA GLU A 747 -3.24 -32.51 1.12
C GLU A 747 -4.38 -31.49 1.24
N PRO A 748 -5.32 -31.45 0.27
CA PRO A 748 -6.43 -30.50 0.28
C PRO A 748 -7.53 -30.94 1.27
N LEU A 749 -8.10 -29.97 1.98
CA LEU A 749 -9.13 -30.23 3.01
C LEU A 749 -10.39 -29.38 2.83
N TYR A 750 -10.24 -28.22 2.22
CA TYR A 750 -11.37 -27.32 2.00
C TYR A 750 -11.17 -26.52 0.73
N LEU A 751 -12.23 -26.41 -0.07
CA LEU A 751 -12.32 -25.56 -1.24
C LEU A 751 -13.57 -24.69 -1.11
N ARG A 752 -13.39 -23.37 -1.05
CA ARG A 752 -14.50 -22.44 -1.02
C ARG A 752 -15.22 -22.43 -2.37
N GLN A 753 -16.55 -22.62 -2.36
CA GLN A 753 -17.35 -22.64 -3.60
C GLN A 753 -17.51 -21.26 -4.25
N SER A 754 -17.60 -20.20 -3.44
CA SER A 754 -17.68 -18.83 -3.95
C SER A 754 -16.29 -18.33 -4.34
N ALA A 755 -16.14 -17.93 -5.60
CA ALA A 755 -14.94 -17.27 -6.08
C ALA A 755 -14.73 -15.94 -5.38
N SER A 756 -13.47 -15.59 -5.12
CA SER A 756 -13.11 -14.27 -4.63
C SER A 756 -13.41 -13.23 -5.72
N GLU A 757 -14.11 -12.15 -5.37
CA GLU A 757 -14.38 -11.04 -6.30
C GLU A 757 -13.10 -10.38 -6.82
N THR A 758 -12.00 -10.46 -6.06
CA THR A 758 -10.73 -9.81 -6.39
C THR A 758 -9.88 -10.59 -7.39
N THR A 759 -9.80 -11.91 -7.25
CA THR A 759 -8.96 -12.77 -8.10
C THR A 759 -9.77 -13.58 -9.11
N GLY A 760 -11.08 -13.71 -8.92
CA GLY A 760 -11.93 -14.64 -9.67
C GLY A 760 -11.63 -16.11 -9.36
N GLU A 761 -10.82 -16.39 -8.34
CA GLU A 761 -10.37 -17.75 -7.97
C GLU A 761 -11.04 -18.24 -6.68
N ASN A 762 -11.22 -19.55 -6.58
CA ASN A 762 -11.71 -20.21 -5.38
C ASN A 762 -10.56 -20.42 -4.38
N THR A 763 -10.77 -20.09 -3.11
CA THR A 763 -9.74 -20.30 -2.08
C THR A 763 -9.69 -21.76 -1.65
N VAL A 764 -8.50 -22.36 -1.64
CA VAL A 764 -8.25 -23.72 -1.15
C VAL A 764 -7.38 -23.67 0.12
N VAL A 765 -7.72 -24.52 1.09
CA VAL A 765 -6.89 -24.79 2.27
C VAL A 765 -6.31 -26.19 2.13
N MET A 766 -4.98 -26.29 2.26
CA MET A 766 -4.27 -27.56 2.26
C MET A 766 -3.41 -27.66 3.53
N LEU A 767 -3.30 -28.86 4.09
CA LEU A 767 -2.49 -29.12 5.28
C LEU A 767 -1.47 -30.22 5.01
N ARG A 768 -0.43 -30.21 5.83
CA ARG A 768 0.54 -31.28 5.94
C ARG A 768 0.83 -31.51 7.43
N PRO A 769 0.76 -32.75 7.92
CA PRO A 769 1.08 -33.02 9.31
C PRO A 769 2.60 -32.94 9.51
N LEU A 770 3.03 -32.42 10.66
CA LEU A 770 4.40 -32.45 11.10
C LEU A 770 4.57 -33.62 12.05
N GLN A 771 5.66 -34.36 11.89
CA GLN A 771 6.08 -35.39 12.83
C GLN A 771 7.16 -34.77 13.69
N HIS A 772 6.82 -34.46 14.94
CA HIS A 772 7.77 -34.00 15.95
C HIS A 772 7.88 -35.11 17.02
N PRO A 773 9.08 -35.45 17.54
CA PRO A 773 9.27 -36.56 18.47
C PRO A 773 8.38 -36.52 19.71
N GLU A 774 8.08 -35.30 20.19
CA GLU A 774 7.25 -35.05 21.37
C GLU A 774 5.75 -34.87 21.08
N VAL A 775 5.35 -34.83 19.81
CA VAL A 775 3.96 -34.57 19.37
C VAL A 775 3.54 -35.69 18.42
N ALA A 776 3.15 -36.83 18.98
CA ALA A 776 2.74 -38.01 18.23
C ALA A 776 1.22 -38.03 18.00
N ASP A 777 0.82 -37.77 16.76
CA ASP A 777 -0.08 -38.60 15.93
C ASP A 777 -0.48 -37.78 14.71
N SER A 778 -0.25 -38.30 13.51
CA SER A 778 -0.64 -37.66 12.23
C SER A 778 -1.91 -38.27 11.63
N GLU A 779 -2.49 -39.26 12.30
CA GLU A 779 -3.64 -40.01 11.80
C GLU A 779 -4.93 -39.20 11.75
N TRP A 780 -5.03 -38.13 12.56
CA TRP A 780 -6.18 -37.22 12.56
C TRP A 780 -6.44 -36.57 11.19
N LEU A 781 -5.44 -36.48 10.32
CA LEU A 781 -5.61 -35.86 9.00
C LEU A 781 -6.36 -36.77 8.01
N ARG A 782 -6.19 -38.10 8.10
CA ARG A 782 -6.77 -39.03 7.11
C ARG A 782 -8.29 -38.93 7.01
N PRO A 783 -9.07 -38.93 8.12
CA PRO A 783 -10.52 -38.80 8.04
C PRO A 783 -10.98 -37.51 7.35
N PHE A 784 -10.31 -36.39 7.62
CA PHE A 784 -10.67 -35.12 6.98
C PHE A 784 -10.41 -35.13 5.46
N VAL A 785 -9.33 -35.79 5.03
CA VAL A 785 -9.01 -35.92 3.60
C VAL A 785 -9.95 -36.88 2.88
N GLU A 786 -10.39 -37.95 3.54
CA GLU A 786 -11.40 -38.86 3.00
C GLU A 786 -12.77 -38.19 2.86
N ASP A 787 -13.21 -37.43 3.86
CA ASP A 787 -14.44 -36.66 3.80
C ASP A 787 -14.37 -35.58 2.70
N PHE A 788 -13.22 -34.90 2.54
CA PHE A 788 -13.01 -33.96 1.43
C PHE A 788 -13.08 -34.64 0.06
N LYS A 789 -12.59 -35.88 -0.08
CA LYS A 789 -12.69 -36.63 -1.35
C LYS A 789 -14.12 -37.10 -1.64
N GLY A 790 -14.91 -37.35 -0.60
CA GLY A 790 -16.32 -37.75 -0.72
C GLY A 790 -17.25 -36.60 -1.12
N ARG A 791 -16.89 -35.37 -0.75
CA ARG A 791 -17.58 -34.13 -1.12
C ARG A 791 -17.21 -33.65 -2.52
#